data_AF-A0A7S6Z283-F1
#
_entry.id   AF-A0A7S6Z283-F1
#
_cell.length_a   1.000
_cell.length_b   1.000
_cell.length_c   1.000
_cell.angle_alpha   90.00
_cell.angle_beta   90.00
_cell.angle_gamma   90.00
#
_symmetry.space_group_name_H-M   'P 1'
#
loop_
_entity.id
_entity.type
_entity.pdbx_description
1 polymer ?
#
loop_
_entity_poly.entity_id
_entity_poly.type
_entity_poly.pdbx_seq_one_letter_code
_entity_poly.pdbx_strand_id
1 'polypeptide(L)'
;MAETPGYVSNAKLAERISALVDRWNTREGQMIALLTQPQGAVTVTDGLGKDHVLPSFLQLSKDVSELVDELTGAVSGASEFANMARLYAEGAQASANDAQTSAEDAAQQLADATDQAEASAASATASAASASASESSNQSAGLHDSAASASAADADADAIQAANSKAQAVASASAAASSEAQAASYAHQAEDWSDHAQSWANAPAGTEIEPGAFSAKHWSEQAKASLTGTLVYRGGWDAGTGSFPSGGNTGAFYKVTTGGSIGGRQYNPGDQIVHNGSGWDHIDNTEQVTSVAGKSGAVQLVPSDISGLGTLATRDSVDFSSHVTNKPASYPPSGHMHTKGDVGLSNVDNTSDANKPVSNAQQAALDTKAPIDKPSFTGGVTVRNSSLRLSGWGGIANDGVVYFGASDSWLFKQGDAFRFQIEGKFNASLDSSGTVWTSGNFNPASKVDMGGQPRFAGVFVGANNDQYFYAEDANQSVVLRFGYGTSFKYAKWNGVTGAFTAPHLIAGGSGNGAYVQIGDDVRLVDIGRSHTTAIQSTANGNIGFLQFGTGPTIGWDGTTLQAAGQELKHAGNTGYYGVSGRQHSDWNTCVTQGIWMAVGATNSPDNSDWWLGHVTVHNGDWVQQEVINFTSNPPKQFRRQRQGGSWGACQQCGMVIVSTTDPGGADGVLWIQP
;
A
#
# COMPACT_ATOMS: atom_id res chain seq x y z
N MET A 1 -151.64 -69.48 -79.94
CA MET A 1 -151.49 -68.26 -79.13
C MET A 1 -150.05 -68.18 -78.68
N ALA A 2 -149.24 -67.59 -79.55
CA ALA A 2 -147.90 -67.13 -79.24
C ALA A 2 -147.99 -65.70 -78.69
N GLU A 3 -146.97 -65.29 -77.95
CA GLU A 3 -146.65 -63.92 -77.54
C GLU A 3 -147.37 -63.36 -76.29
N THR A 4 -146.83 -63.74 -75.12
CA THR A 4 -146.82 -62.87 -73.92
C THR A 4 -145.36 -62.58 -73.55
N PRO A 5 -144.88 -61.32 -73.61
CA PRO A 5 -143.53 -60.97 -73.22
C PRO A 5 -143.31 -61.23 -71.72
N GLY A 6 -142.30 -62.04 -71.39
CA GLY A 6 -141.87 -62.27 -70.00
C GLY A 6 -142.08 -63.68 -69.44
N TYR A 7 -142.77 -64.58 -70.16
CA TYR A 7 -142.89 -65.98 -69.73
C TYR A 7 -141.71 -66.81 -70.25
N VAL A 8 -140.71 -67.02 -69.40
CA VAL A 8 -139.60 -67.95 -69.68
C VAL A 8 -140.10 -69.36 -69.35
N SER A 9 -140.06 -70.29 -70.31
CA SER A 9 -140.48 -71.67 -70.03
C SER A 9 -139.56 -72.29 -68.96
N ASN A 10 -140.09 -73.21 -68.14
CA ASN A 10 -139.29 -73.89 -67.11
C ASN A 10 -138.02 -74.54 -67.68
N ALA A 11 -138.07 -75.01 -68.94
CA ALA A 11 -136.90 -75.52 -69.66
C ALA A 11 -135.84 -74.43 -69.93
N LYS A 12 -136.25 -73.22 -70.35
CA LYS A 12 -135.34 -72.10 -70.62
C LYS A 12 -134.79 -71.47 -69.33
N LEU A 13 -135.56 -71.51 -68.23
CA LEU A 13 -135.08 -71.10 -66.90
C LEU A 13 -134.03 -72.09 -66.36
N ALA A 14 -134.27 -73.39 -66.47
CA ALA A 14 -133.31 -74.42 -66.09
C ALA A 14 -132.00 -74.32 -66.88
N GLU A 15 -132.06 -74.04 -68.19
CA GLU A 15 -130.89 -73.81 -69.04
C GLU A 15 -130.08 -72.58 -68.57
N ARG A 16 -130.76 -71.48 -68.24
CA ARG A 16 -130.10 -70.27 -67.72
C ARG A 16 -129.48 -70.47 -66.34
N ILE A 17 -130.15 -71.21 -65.46
CA ILE A 17 -129.62 -71.56 -64.13
C ILE A 17 -128.41 -72.48 -64.27
N SER A 18 -128.47 -73.50 -65.12
CA SER A 18 -127.32 -74.38 -65.41
C SER A 18 -126.12 -73.58 -65.91
N ALA A 19 -126.30 -72.69 -66.89
CA ALA A 19 -125.22 -71.84 -67.40
C ALA A 19 -124.67 -70.85 -66.36
N LEU A 20 -125.45 -70.50 -65.33
CA LEU A 20 -124.99 -69.64 -64.23
C LEU A 20 -124.20 -70.45 -63.19
N VAL A 21 -124.66 -71.66 -62.89
CA VAL A 21 -123.97 -72.65 -62.04
C VAL A 21 -122.65 -73.07 -62.70
N ASP A 22 -122.62 -73.33 -64.01
CA ASP A 22 -121.41 -73.68 -64.74
C ASP A 22 -120.39 -72.54 -64.72
N ARG A 23 -120.85 -71.29 -64.88
CA ARG A 23 -119.99 -70.10 -64.74
C ARG A 23 -119.48 -69.91 -63.30
N TRP A 24 -120.31 -70.19 -62.31
CA TRP A 24 -119.90 -70.15 -60.90
C TRP A 24 -118.84 -71.21 -60.60
N ASN A 25 -119.10 -72.46 -60.95
CA ASN A 25 -118.18 -73.59 -60.76
C ASN A 25 -116.86 -73.36 -61.52
N THR A 26 -116.93 -72.77 -62.72
CA THR A 26 -115.74 -72.39 -63.50
C THR A 26 -114.92 -71.32 -62.77
N ARG A 27 -115.57 -70.26 -62.24
CA ARG A 27 -114.88 -69.21 -61.48
C ARG A 27 -114.32 -69.71 -60.16
N GLU A 28 -115.06 -70.56 -59.47
CA GLU A 28 -114.61 -71.20 -58.24
C GLU A 28 -113.39 -72.09 -58.52
N GLY A 29 -113.42 -72.89 -59.60
CA GLY A 29 -112.28 -73.68 -60.06
C GLY A 29 -111.07 -72.83 -60.45
N GLN A 30 -111.27 -71.69 -61.13
CA GLN A 30 -110.20 -70.74 -61.48
C GLN A 30 -109.60 -70.05 -60.25
N MET A 31 -110.43 -69.70 -59.26
CA MET A 31 -109.96 -69.13 -57.98
C MET A 31 -109.21 -70.15 -57.14
N ILE A 32 -109.71 -71.39 -57.08
CA ILE A 32 -108.99 -72.50 -56.45
C ILE A 32 -107.66 -72.72 -57.16
N ALA A 33 -107.62 -72.73 -58.50
CA ALA A 33 -106.38 -72.84 -59.26
C ALA A 33 -105.41 -71.68 -58.95
N LEU A 34 -105.90 -70.43 -58.92
CA LEU A 34 -105.11 -69.25 -58.55
C LEU A 34 -104.53 -69.36 -57.12
N LEU A 35 -105.26 -69.93 -56.17
CA LEU A 35 -104.87 -70.01 -54.76
C LEU A 35 -104.03 -71.24 -54.41
N THR A 36 -104.25 -72.37 -55.10
CA THR A 36 -103.72 -73.69 -54.70
C THR A 36 -102.68 -74.26 -55.66
N GLN A 37 -102.56 -73.70 -56.87
CA GLN A 37 -101.56 -74.19 -57.83
C GLN A 37 -100.15 -73.96 -57.26
N PRO A 38 -99.29 -75.01 -57.20
CA PRO A 38 -98.02 -74.94 -56.51
C PRO A 38 -97.08 -73.85 -57.03
N GLN A 39 -96.92 -73.73 -58.36
CA GLN A 39 -96.04 -72.76 -59.04
C GLN A 39 -96.52 -72.49 -60.47
N GLY A 40 -96.13 -71.35 -61.04
CA GLY A 40 -96.40 -70.93 -62.41
C GLY A 40 -97.63 -70.05 -62.59
N ALA A 41 -98.00 -69.83 -63.85
CA ALA A 41 -99.15 -69.03 -64.21
C ALA A 41 -100.44 -69.86 -64.30
N VAL A 42 -101.54 -69.23 -63.92
CA VAL A 42 -102.91 -69.71 -64.02
C VAL A 42 -103.63 -68.85 -65.05
N THR A 43 -104.23 -69.50 -66.04
CA THR A 43 -105.10 -68.82 -66.97
C THR A 43 -106.48 -68.67 -66.36
N VAL A 44 -106.90 -67.44 -66.11
CA VAL A 44 -108.23 -67.09 -65.61
C VAL A 44 -109.02 -66.46 -66.76
N THR A 45 -110.10 -67.11 -67.15
CA THR A 45 -111.01 -66.60 -68.17
C THR A 45 -112.06 -65.70 -67.51
N ASP A 46 -112.17 -64.45 -67.95
CA ASP A 46 -113.09 -63.48 -67.38
C ASP A 46 -114.57 -63.75 -67.74
N GLY A 47 -115.48 -62.92 -67.22
CA GLY A 47 -116.92 -63.04 -67.48
C GLY A 47 -117.36 -62.80 -68.93
N LEU A 48 -116.44 -62.42 -69.82
CA LEU A 48 -116.65 -62.19 -71.25
C LEU A 48 -115.97 -63.27 -72.11
N GLY A 49 -115.30 -64.25 -71.51
CA GLY A 49 -114.63 -65.35 -72.21
C GLY A 49 -113.18 -65.05 -72.63
N LYS A 50 -112.55 -64.01 -72.08
CA LYS A 50 -111.15 -63.67 -72.39
C LYS A 50 -110.20 -64.22 -71.32
N ASP A 51 -109.15 -64.87 -71.78
CA ASP A 51 -108.11 -65.45 -70.93
C ASP A 51 -107.10 -64.41 -70.43
N HIS A 52 -106.80 -64.45 -69.13
CA HIS A 52 -105.77 -63.66 -68.45
C HIS A 52 -104.78 -64.59 -67.78
N VAL A 53 -103.49 -64.38 -68.01
CA VAL A 53 -102.42 -65.21 -67.43
C VAL A 53 -101.91 -64.50 -66.17
N LEU A 54 -102.20 -65.07 -65.01
CA LEU A 54 -101.83 -64.51 -63.71
C LEU A 54 -100.94 -65.50 -62.95
N PRO A 55 -99.94 -65.06 -62.19
CA PRO A 55 -99.21 -65.96 -61.30
C PRO A 55 -100.15 -66.54 -60.24
N SER A 56 -99.96 -67.81 -59.87
CA SER A 56 -100.64 -68.34 -58.70
C SER A 56 -100.18 -67.60 -57.43
N PHE A 57 -101.00 -67.59 -56.38
CA PHE A 57 -100.67 -66.95 -55.11
C PHE A 57 -99.36 -67.49 -54.51
N LEU A 58 -99.13 -68.80 -54.63
CA LEU A 58 -97.90 -69.45 -54.18
C LEU A 58 -96.68 -69.03 -55.03
N GLN A 59 -96.85 -68.82 -56.35
CA GLN A 59 -95.80 -68.26 -57.19
C GLN A 59 -95.47 -66.82 -56.79
N LEU A 60 -96.48 -65.97 -56.59
CA LEU A 60 -96.28 -64.59 -56.16
C LEU A 60 -95.58 -64.52 -54.79
N SER A 61 -95.96 -65.38 -53.84
CA SER A 61 -95.32 -65.47 -52.53
C SER A 61 -93.84 -65.88 -52.64
N LYS A 62 -93.50 -66.76 -53.59
CA LYS A 62 -92.12 -67.17 -53.86
C LYS A 62 -91.32 -66.01 -54.46
N ASP A 63 -91.85 -65.34 -55.48
CA ASP A 63 -91.19 -64.22 -56.16
C ASP A 63 -90.93 -63.06 -55.18
N VAL A 64 -91.89 -62.77 -54.28
CA VAL A 64 -91.71 -61.77 -53.21
C VAL A 64 -90.63 -62.20 -52.21
N SER A 65 -90.58 -63.48 -51.83
CA SER A 65 -89.53 -63.99 -50.94
C SER A 65 -88.14 -63.88 -51.58
N GLU A 66 -88.01 -64.25 -52.85
CA GLU A 66 -86.74 -64.14 -53.60
C GLU A 66 -86.29 -62.68 -53.71
N LEU A 67 -87.21 -61.75 -53.95
CA LEU A 67 -86.91 -60.31 -53.97
C LEU A 67 -86.46 -59.79 -52.60
N VAL A 68 -87.09 -60.27 -51.51
CA VAL A 68 -86.69 -59.91 -50.13
C VAL A 68 -85.31 -60.48 -49.81
N ASP A 69 -84.99 -61.70 -50.25
CA ASP A 69 -83.68 -62.32 -50.07
C ASP A 69 -82.60 -61.55 -50.85
N GLU A 70 -82.87 -61.16 -52.11
CA GLU A 70 -81.97 -60.34 -52.93
C GLU A 70 -81.71 -58.97 -52.29
N LEU A 71 -82.76 -58.29 -51.83
CA LEU A 71 -82.65 -57.00 -51.15
C LEU A 71 -81.87 -57.11 -49.83
N THR A 72 -82.10 -58.17 -49.06
CA THR A 72 -81.38 -58.43 -47.80
C THR A 72 -79.91 -58.69 -48.07
N GLY A 73 -79.58 -59.44 -49.13
CA GLY A 73 -78.21 -59.65 -49.58
C GLY A 73 -77.52 -58.35 -50.02
N ALA A 74 -78.21 -57.51 -50.79
CA ALA A 74 -77.69 -56.21 -51.22
C ALA A 74 -77.43 -55.24 -50.05
N VAL A 75 -78.35 -55.18 -49.07
CA VAL A 75 -78.18 -54.37 -47.85
C VAL A 75 -77.01 -54.89 -47.01
N SER A 76 -76.87 -56.21 -46.90
CA SER A 76 -75.74 -56.83 -46.19
C SER A 76 -74.41 -56.46 -46.84
N GLY A 77 -74.30 -56.59 -48.17
CA GLY A 77 -73.11 -56.20 -48.94
C GLY A 77 -72.79 -54.70 -48.83
N ALA A 78 -73.80 -53.83 -48.85
CA ALA A 78 -73.61 -52.41 -48.63
C ALA A 78 -73.11 -52.11 -47.21
N SER A 79 -73.60 -52.83 -46.20
CA SER A 79 -73.13 -52.68 -44.81
C SER A 79 -71.68 -53.15 -44.63
N GLU A 80 -71.27 -54.23 -45.29
CA GLU A 80 -69.89 -54.72 -45.30
C GLU A 80 -68.95 -53.71 -45.98
N PHE A 81 -69.36 -53.14 -47.12
CA PHE A 81 -68.58 -52.12 -47.81
C PHE A 81 -68.42 -50.84 -46.99
N ALA A 82 -69.50 -50.40 -46.31
CA ALA A 82 -69.45 -49.26 -45.40
C ALA A 82 -68.53 -49.53 -44.19
N ASN A 83 -68.57 -50.74 -43.63
CA ASN A 83 -67.66 -51.14 -42.55
C ASN A 83 -66.19 -51.19 -43.00
N MET A 84 -65.92 -51.65 -44.22
CA MET A 84 -64.58 -51.62 -44.79
C MET A 84 -64.09 -50.20 -45.02
N ALA A 85 -64.91 -49.33 -45.59
CA ALA A 85 -64.57 -47.92 -45.77
C ALA A 85 -64.26 -47.23 -44.43
N ARG A 86 -65.04 -47.51 -43.38
CA ARG A 86 -64.77 -47.01 -42.02
C ARG A 86 -63.42 -47.49 -41.50
N LEU A 87 -63.12 -48.78 -41.61
CA LEU A 87 -61.84 -49.35 -41.14
C LEU A 87 -60.64 -48.78 -41.91
N TYR A 88 -60.75 -48.56 -43.21
CA TYR A 88 -59.70 -47.88 -43.99
C TYR A 88 -59.51 -46.42 -43.55
N ALA A 89 -60.59 -45.70 -43.24
CA ALA A 89 -60.50 -44.33 -42.73
C ALA A 89 -59.86 -44.28 -41.33
N GLU A 90 -60.22 -45.21 -40.45
CA GLU A 90 -59.60 -45.35 -39.12
C GLU A 90 -58.11 -45.69 -39.23
N GLY A 91 -57.73 -46.60 -40.11
CA GLY A 91 -56.32 -46.93 -40.38
C GLY A 91 -55.53 -45.75 -40.95
N ALA A 92 -56.12 -45.00 -41.89
CA ALA A 92 -55.50 -43.81 -42.46
C ALA A 92 -55.28 -42.71 -41.39
N GLN A 93 -56.25 -42.53 -40.48
CA GLN A 93 -56.12 -41.59 -39.36
C GLN A 93 -55.02 -42.02 -38.40
N ALA A 94 -54.92 -43.32 -38.08
CA ALA A 94 -53.84 -43.83 -37.23
C ALA A 94 -52.46 -43.58 -37.86
N SER A 95 -52.29 -43.89 -39.15
CA SER A 95 -51.05 -43.60 -39.87
C SER A 95 -50.72 -42.11 -39.93
N ALA A 96 -51.72 -41.23 -40.03
CA ALA A 96 -51.51 -39.78 -39.97
C ALA A 96 -51.01 -39.33 -38.59
N ASN A 97 -51.57 -39.89 -37.51
CA ASN A 97 -51.14 -39.60 -36.14
C ASN A 97 -49.71 -40.12 -35.87
N ASP A 98 -49.36 -41.31 -36.37
CA ASP A 98 -48.01 -41.88 -36.25
C ASP A 98 -46.98 -41.02 -37.00
N ALA A 99 -47.34 -40.53 -38.19
CA ALA A 99 -46.51 -39.62 -38.97
C ALA A 99 -46.32 -38.27 -38.26
N GLN A 100 -47.38 -37.73 -37.65
CA GLN A 100 -47.29 -36.52 -36.84
C GLN A 100 -46.36 -36.71 -35.64
N THR A 101 -46.52 -37.81 -34.90
CA THR A 101 -45.66 -38.14 -33.75
C THR A 101 -44.19 -38.26 -34.18
N SER A 102 -43.93 -38.94 -35.30
CA SER A 102 -42.57 -39.06 -35.85
C SER A 102 -41.97 -37.71 -36.25
N ALA A 103 -42.78 -36.78 -36.74
CA ALA A 103 -42.34 -35.43 -37.07
C ALA A 103 -42.05 -34.60 -35.82
N GLU A 104 -42.84 -34.74 -34.77
CA GLU A 104 -42.62 -34.11 -33.46
C GLU A 104 -41.33 -34.64 -32.81
N ASP A 105 -41.09 -35.95 -32.83
CA ASP A 105 -39.86 -36.57 -32.33
C ASP A 105 -38.62 -36.09 -33.11
N ALA A 106 -38.71 -36.00 -34.43
CA ALA A 106 -37.63 -35.49 -35.27
C ALA A 106 -37.33 -34.00 -34.99
N ALA A 107 -38.36 -33.19 -34.75
CA ALA A 107 -38.20 -31.79 -34.37
C ALA A 107 -37.52 -31.67 -33.00
N GLN A 108 -37.88 -32.51 -32.04
CA GLN A 108 -37.24 -32.53 -30.72
C GLN A 108 -35.77 -32.96 -30.81
N GLN A 109 -35.45 -34.00 -31.59
CA GLN A 109 -34.06 -34.41 -31.82
C GLN A 109 -33.20 -33.30 -32.45
N LEU A 110 -33.78 -32.51 -33.35
CA LEU A 110 -33.10 -31.36 -33.93
C LEU A 110 -32.85 -30.26 -32.90
N ALA A 111 -33.82 -29.99 -32.01
CA ALA A 111 -33.64 -29.04 -30.92
C ALA A 111 -32.53 -29.49 -29.96
N ASP A 112 -32.55 -30.75 -29.53
CA ASP A 112 -31.54 -31.32 -28.63
C ASP A 112 -30.13 -31.27 -29.26
N ALA A 113 -30.02 -31.58 -30.57
CA ALA A 113 -28.75 -31.48 -31.30
C ALA A 113 -28.25 -30.04 -31.40
N THR A 114 -29.15 -29.07 -31.53
CA THR A 114 -28.82 -27.64 -31.56
C THR A 114 -28.31 -27.19 -30.19
N ASP A 115 -29.02 -27.52 -29.11
CA ASP A 115 -28.60 -27.21 -27.74
C ASP A 115 -27.23 -27.82 -27.42
N GLN A 116 -26.98 -29.06 -27.87
CA GLN A 116 -25.69 -29.73 -27.66
C GLN A 116 -24.56 -29.07 -28.46
N ALA A 117 -24.84 -28.57 -29.67
CA ALA A 117 -23.89 -27.81 -30.47
C ALA A 117 -23.55 -26.46 -29.83
N GLU A 118 -24.55 -25.75 -29.31
CA GLU A 118 -24.36 -24.48 -28.59
C GLU A 118 -23.56 -24.69 -27.30
N ALA A 119 -23.86 -25.73 -26.52
CA ALA A 119 -23.09 -26.09 -25.33
C ALA A 119 -21.62 -26.42 -25.66
N SER A 120 -21.38 -27.12 -26.77
CA SER A 120 -20.03 -27.44 -27.26
C SER A 120 -19.27 -26.17 -27.69
N ALA A 121 -19.93 -25.24 -28.37
CA ALA A 121 -19.36 -23.95 -28.75
C ALA A 121 -19.02 -23.07 -27.54
N ALA A 122 -19.90 -23.05 -26.53
CA ALA A 122 -19.66 -22.36 -25.27
C ALA A 122 -18.44 -22.96 -24.53
N SER A 123 -18.34 -24.29 -24.47
CA SER A 123 -17.18 -24.97 -23.90
C SER A 123 -15.88 -24.66 -24.64
N ALA A 124 -15.90 -24.62 -25.98
CA ALA A 124 -14.73 -24.26 -26.78
C ALA A 124 -14.27 -22.81 -26.50
N THR A 125 -15.23 -21.90 -26.37
CA THR A 125 -14.96 -20.49 -26.01
C THR A 125 -14.34 -20.36 -24.62
N ALA A 126 -14.85 -21.09 -23.63
CA ALA A 126 -14.29 -21.12 -22.28
C ALA A 126 -12.85 -21.68 -22.24
N SER A 127 -12.57 -22.72 -23.02
CA SER A 127 -11.22 -23.27 -23.17
C SER A 127 -10.24 -22.28 -23.79
N ALA A 128 -10.66 -21.54 -24.82
CA ALA A 128 -9.84 -20.50 -25.45
C ALA A 128 -9.55 -19.33 -24.50
N ALA A 129 -10.54 -18.92 -23.70
CA ALA A 129 -10.36 -17.90 -22.66
C ALA A 129 -9.36 -18.37 -21.59
N SER A 130 -9.45 -19.63 -21.17
CA SER A 130 -8.52 -20.24 -20.20
C SER A 130 -7.08 -20.29 -20.73
N ALA A 131 -6.90 -20.64 -22.01
CA ALA A 131 -5.59 -20.60 -22.66
C ALA A 131 -4.99 -19.18 -22.69
N SER A 132 -5.81 -18.18 -23.03
CA SER A 132 -5.41 -16.77 -23.05
C SER A 132 -5.03 -16.25 -21.66
N ALA A 133 -5.74 -16.70 -20.61
CA ALA A 133 -5.41 -16.38 -19.22
C ALA A 133 -4.08 -17.03 -18.80
N SER A 134 -3.83 -18.28 -19.20
CA SER A 134 -2.55 -18.96 -18.95
C SER A 134 -1.37 -18.23 -19.62
N GLU A 135 -1.55 -17.77 -20.86
CA GLU A 135 -0.54 -17.01 -21.59
C GLU A 135 -0.23 -15.67 -20.88
N SER A 136 -1.27 -14.97 -20.42
CA SER A 136 -1.13 -13.72 -19.65
C SER A 136 -0.41 -13.95 -18.32
N SER A 137 -0.68 -15.08 -17.65
CA SER A 137 0.02 -15.47 -16.42
C SER A 137 1.50 -15.76 -16.67
N ASN A 138 1.84 -16.43 -17.79
CA ASN A 138 3.22 -16.69 -18.18
C ASN A 138 3.98 -15.39 -18.49
N GLN A 139 3.34 -14.45 -19.19
CA GLN A 139 3.93 -13.13 -19.45
C GLN A 139 4.17 -12.36 -18.14
N SER A 140 3.22 -12.41 -17.21
CA SER A 140 3.37 -11.78 -15.89
C SER A 140 4.53 -12.39 -15.09
N ALA A 141 4.69 -13.72 -15.13
CA ALA A 141 5.83 -14.40 -14.51
C ALA A 141 7.17 -13.96 -15.13
N GLY A 142 7.26 -13.84 -16.46
CA GLY A 142 8.47 -13.34 -17.13
C GLY A 142 8.81 -11.89 -16.78
N LEU A 143 7.80 -11.04 -16.59
CA LEU A 143 7.99 -9.67 -16.09
C LEU A 143 8.48 -9.66 -14.64
N HIS A 144 7.96 -10.53 -13.79
CA HIS A 144 8.44 -10.70 -12.41
C HIS A 144 9.91 -11.13 -12.35
N ASP A 145 10.33 -12.09 -13.19
CA ASP A 145 11.73 -12.52 -13.28
C ASP A 145 12.66 -11.40 -13.77
N SER A 146 12.19 -10.60 -14.73
CA SER A 146 12.92 -9.43 -15.23
C SER A 146 13.06 -8.35 -14.15
N ALA A 147 12.00 -8.10 -13.37
CA ALA A 147 12.02 -7.15 -12.26
C ALA A 147 12.93 -7.62 -11.11
N ALA A 148 12.94 -8.92 -10.81
CA ALA A 148 13.86 -9.51 -9.83
C ALA A 148 15.32 -9.36 -10.27
N SER A 149 15.61 -9.55 -11.56
CA SER A 149 16.95 -9.37 -12.13
C SER A 149 17.41 -7.90 -12.06
N ALA A 150 16.52 -6.94 -12.33
CA ALA A 150 16.80 -5.52 -12.17
C ALA A 150 17.07 -5.15 -10.70
N SER A 151 16.25 -5.65 -9.78
CA SER A 151 16.42 -5.40 -8.33
C SER A 151 17.75 -5.94 -7.80
N ALA A 152 18.23 -7.08 -8.32
CA ALA A 152 19.54 -7.62 -7.99
C ALA A 152 20.68 -6.72 -8.49
N ALA A 153 20.56 -6.16 -9.70
CA ALA A 153 21.54 -5.23 -10.25
C ALA A 153 21.59 -3.90 -9.47
N ASP A 154 20.43 -3.39 -9.04
CA ASP A 154 20.35 -2.19 -8.19
C ASP A 154 21.03 -2.44 -6.83
N ALA A 155 20.82 -3.61 -6.22
CA ALA A 155 21.47 -3.99 -4.97
C ALA A 155 23.00 -4.08 -5.11
N ASP A 156 23.51 -4.59 -6.23
CA ASP A 156 24.95 -4.61 -6.53
C ASP A 156 25.51 -3.18 -6.71
N ALA A 157 24.76 -2.29 -7.36
CA ALA A 157 25.14 -0.88 -7.53
C ALA A 157 25.20 -0.14 -6.18
N ASP A 158 24.21 -0.36 -5.30
CA ASP A 158 24.18 0.17 -3.95
C ASP A 158 25.37 -0.33 -3.12
N ALA A 159 25.73 -1.61 -3.26
CA ALA A 159 26.90 -2.18 -2.60
C ALA A 159 28.21 -1.50 -3.06
N ILE A 160 28.35 -1.21 -4.36
CA ILE A 160 29.48 -0.45 -4.91
C ILE A 160 29.50 0.99 -4.35
N GLN A 161 28.35 1.66 -4.29
CA GLN A 161 28.26 3.01 -3.75
C GLN A 161 28.61 3.07 -2.25
N ALA A 162 28.19 2.07 -1.48
CA ALA A 162 28.55 1.93 -0.08
C ALA A 162 30.07 1.71 0.09
N ALA A 163 30.68 0.88 -0.77
CA ALA A 163 32.13 0.67 -0.77
C ALA A 163 32.91 1.96 -1.10
N ASN A 164 32.44 2.73 -2.08
CA ASN A 164 33.02 4.02 -2.43
C ASN A 164 32.90 5.06 -1.30
N SER A 165 31.73 5.12 -0.66
CA SER A 165 31.49 6.01 0.50
C SER A 165 32.42 5.66 1.66
N LYS A 166 32.62 4.36 1.92
CA LYS A 166 33.60 3.88 2.91
C LYS A 166 35.03 4.29 2.55
N ALA A 167 35.42 4.17 1.28
CA ALA A 167 36.75 4.59 0.83
C ALA A 167 36.97 6.11 1.01
N GLN A 168 35.97 6.93 0.69
CA GLN A 168 36.00 8.38 0.91
C GLN A 168 36.09 8.75 2.39
N ALA A 169 35.36 8.05 3.26
CA ALA A 169 35.44 8.25 4.71
C ALA A 169 36.85 7.92 5.24
N VAL A 170 37.46 6.82 4.77
CA VAL A 170 38.83 6.46 5.12
C VAL A 170 39.82 7.54 4.64
N ALA A 171 39.69 8.00 3.39
CA ALA A 171 40.55 9.06 2.86
C ALA A 171 40.41 10.37 3.66
N SER A 172 39.19 10.73 4.05
CA SER A 172 38.92 11.92 4.88
C SER A 172 39.54 11.78 6.28
N ALA A 173 39.46 10.60 6.88
CA ALA A 173 40.11 10.31 8.16
C ALA A 173 41.64 10.43 8.07
N SER A 174 42.24 9.90 7.00
CA SER A 174 43.68 10.06 6.75
C SER A 174 44.09 11.53 6.57
N ALA A 175 43.30 12.31 5.83
CA ALA A 175 43.56 13.74 5.63
C ALA A 175 43.44 14.54 6.94
N ALA A 176 42.48 14.20 7.79
CA ALA A 176 42.34 14.79 9.13
C ALA A 176 43.55 14.46 10.01
N ALA A 177 44.02 13.21 10.02
CA ALA A 177 45.21 12.80 10.76
C ALA A 177 46.48 13.53 10.27
N SER A 178 46.64 13.72 8.95
CA SER A 178 47.74 14.53 8.41
C SER A 178 47.64 16.00 8.82
N SER A 179 46.43 16.57 8.87
CA SER A 179 46.20 17.95 9.31
C SER A 179 46.53 18.14 10.79
N GLU A 180 46.17 17.18 11.63
CA GLU A 180 46.51 17.16 13.06
C GLU A 180 48.03 17.10 13.27
N ALA A 181 48.74 16.24 12.54
CA ALA A 181 50.20 16.16 12.59
C ALA A 181 50.87 17.48 12.16
N GLN A 182 50.33 18.14 11.13
CA GLN A 182 50.81 19.45 10.68
C GLN A 182 50.55 20.54 11.73
N ALA A 183 49.37 20.53 12.37
CA ALA A 183 49.05 21.46 13.45
C ALA A 183 49.99 21.29 14.66
N ALA A 184 50.29 20.05 15.05
CA ALA A 184 51.26 19.75 16.09
C ALA A 184 52.67 20.28 15.72
N SER A 185 53.08 20.12 14.46
CA SER A 185 54.35 20.65 13.96
C SER A 185 54.43 22.18 14.03
N TYR A 186 53.33 22.87 13.71
CA TYR A 186 53.25 24.33 13.85
C TYR A 186 53.24 24.78 15.31
N ALA A 187 52.61 24.02 16.21
CA ALA A 187 52.65 24.31 17.64
C ALA A 187 54.09 24.27 18.17
N HIS A 188 54.86 23.23 17.83
CA HIS A 188 56.27 23.15 18.20
C HIS A 188 57.11 24.29 17.62
N GLN A 189 56.90 24.65 16.35
CA GLN A 189 57.60 25.81 15.77
C GLN A 189 57.25 27.10 16.51
N ALA A 190 55.99 27.30 16.88
CA ALA A 190 55.57 28.49 17.64
C ALA A 190 56.21 28.55 19.03
N GLU A 191 56.39 27.41 19.71
CA GLU A 191 57.15 27.29 20.95
C GLU A 191 58.62 27.69 20.73
N ASP A 192 59.28 27.13 19.71
CA ASP A 192 60.66 27.48 19.34
C ASP A 192 60.82 28.99 19.06
N TRP A 193 59.90 29.58 18.29
CA TRP A 193 59.89 31.02 18.01
C TRP A 193 59.68 31.87 19.26
N SER A 194 58.83 31.42 20.18
CA SER A 194 58.61 32.09 21.47
C SER A 194 59.90 32.09 22.30
N ASP A 195 60.57 30.94 22.42
CA ASP A 195 61.83 30.80 23.16
C ASP A 195 62.94 31.64 22.52
N HIS A 196 62.96 31.68 21.18
CA HIS A 196 63.87 32.51 20.42
C HIS A 196 63.63 34.01 20.70
N ALA A 197 62.39 34.47 20.66
CA ALA A 197 62.03 35.85 20.96
C ALA A 197 62.37 36.25 22.41
N GLN A 198 62.16 35.34 23.37
CA GLN A 198 62.56 35.54 24.77
C GLN A 198 64.09 35.67 24.90
N SER A 199 64.84 34.86 24.17
CA SER A 199 66.31 34.93 24.13
C SER A 199 66.78 36.27 23.57
N TRP A 200 66.17 36.74 22.47
CA TRP A 200 66.45 38.06 21.90
C TRP A 200 66.17 39.23 22.85
N ALA A 201 65.07 39.16 23.61
CA ALA A 201 64.64 40.23 24.50
C ALA A 201 65.46 40.29 25.80
N ASN A 202 65.73 39.14 26.41
CA ASN A 202 66.21 39.06 27.79
C ASN A 202 67.69 38.74 27.93
N ALA A 203 68.36 38.26 26.88
CA ALA A 203 69.77 37.89 26.98
C ALA A 203 70.66 39.11 27.30
N PRO A 204 71.75 38.91 28.06
CA PRO A 204 72.73 39.96 28.33
C PRO A 204 73.33 40.59 27.06
N ALA A 205 73.91 41.77 27.20
CA ALA A 205 74.59 42.43 26.10
C ALA A 205 75.85 41.65 25.69
N GLY A 206 76.04 41.47 24.39
CA GLY A 206 77.14 40.68 23.83
C GLY A 206 76.83 39.19 23.66
N THR A 207 75.64 38.73 24.05
CA THR A 207 75.16 37.38 23.73
C THR A 207 74.68 37.34 22.28
N GLU A 208 75.29 36.46 21.49
CA GLU A 208 74.87 36.12 20.13
C GLU A 208 73.70 35.12 20.23
N ILE A 209 72.56 35.48 19.62
CA ILE A 209 71.32 34.69 19.65
C ILE A 209 71.20 33.84 18.37
N GLU A 210 71.63 34.40 17.25
CA GLU A 210 71.80 33.71 15.97
C GLU A 210 73.16 34.07 15.38
N PRO A 211 73.71 33.25 14.47
CA PRO A 211 74.96 33.58 13.80
C PRO A 211 74.92 34.99 13.18
N GLY A 212 75.72 35.91 13.74
CA GLY A 212 75.83 37.31 13.34
C GLY A 212 74.81 38.26 13.98
N ALA A 213 73.93 37.79 14.87
CA ALA A 213 72.81 38.55 15.41
C ALA A 213 72.79 38.52 16.95
N PHE A 214 72.83 39.70 17.57
CA PHE A 214 72.96 39.86 19.03
C PHE A 214 71.68 40.37 19.69
N SER A 215 71.53 40.12 20.99
CA SER A 215 70.35 40.49 21.78
C SER A 215 69.92 41.96 21.62
N ALA A 216 68.63 42.26 21.85
CA ALA A 216 68.09 43.62 21.77
C ALA A 216 68.83 44.60 22.69
N LYS A 217 69.29 44.12 23.85
CA LYS A 217 70.11 44.88 24.79
C LYS A 217 71.46 45.30 24.18
N HIS A 218 72.10 44.42 23.41
CA HIS A 218 73.34 44.74 22.69
C HIS A 218 73.14 45.88 21.69
N TRP A 219 72.09 45.81 20.86
CA TRP A 219 71.80 46.88 19.90
C TRP A 219 71.37 48.18 20.57
N SER A 220 70.65 48.13 21.70
CA SER A 220 70.35 49.33 22.49
C SER A 220 71.62 50.01 23.02
N GLU A 221 72.62 49.24 23.43
CA GLU A 221 73.90 49.78 23.89
C GLU A 221 74.71 50.37 22.73
N GLN A 222 74.72 49.72 21.55
CA GLN A 222 75.35 50.27 20.34
C GLN A 222 74.65 51.54 19.83
N ALA A 223 73.32 51.59 19.81
CA ALA A 223 72.55 52.76 19.37
C ALA A 223 72.78 53.97 20.30
N LYS A 224 72.92 53.73 21.61
CA LYS A 224 73.33 54.78 22.55
C LYS A 224 74.74 55.31 22.25
N ALA A 225 75.64 54.46 21.75
CA ALA A 225 76.99 54.84 21.35
C ALA A 225 77.04 55.57 19.99
N SER A 226 76.04 55.41 19.11
CA SER A 226 76.06 55.94 17.73
C SER A 226 75.37 57.29 17.52
N LEU A 227 74.94 57.99 18.58
CA LEU A 227 74.33 59.34 18.55
C LEU A 227 75.30 60.47 18.12
N THR A 228 76.08 60.24 17.06
CA THR A 228 76.93 61.19 16.35
C THR A 228 76.19 61.57 15.06
N GLY A 229 75.62 62.78 14.98
CA GLY A 229 74.94 63.29 13.76
C GLY A 229 73.58 63.98 13.97
N THR A 230 73.05 64.05 15.18
CA THR A 230 71.78 64.77 15.47
C THR A 230 71.99 66.29 15.40
N LEU A 231 71.03 67.04 14.82
CA LEU A 231 71.01 68.50 14.92
C LEU A 231 70.80 68.92 16.37
N VAL A 232 71.82 69.51 16.99
CA VAL A 232 71.76 69.98 18.37
C VAL A 232 71.68 71.49 18.37
N TYR A 233 70.51 72.04 18.72
CA TYR A 233 70.31 73.48 18.79
C TYR A 233 71.17 74.12 19.87
N ARG A 234 71.96 75.11 19.47
CA ARG A 234 72.93 75.81 20.32
C ARG A 234 72.54 77.26 20.61
N GLY A 235 71.45 77.75 20.02
CA GLY A 235 70.89 79.08 20.28
C GLY A 235 70.92 80.01 19.07
N GLY A 236 70.78 81.31 19.35
CA GLY A 236 70.87 82.37 18.36
C GLY A 236 72.32 82.75 18.05
N TRP A 237 72.62 82.98 16.78
CA TRP A 237 73.93 83.45 16.33
C TRP A 237 73.80 84.81 15.62
N ASP A 238 74.71 85.71 15.96
CA ASP A 238 74.83 87.04 15.36
C ASP A 238 75.85 87.01 14.21
N ALA A 239 75.36 87.02 12.98
CA ALA A 239 76.19 86.99 11.78
C ALA A 239 76.86 88.35 11.49
N GLY A 240 76.44 89.44 12.16
CA GLY A 240 77.03 90.77 12.02
C GLY A 240 78.44 90.86 12.59
N THR A 241 78.85 89.88 13.42
CA THR A 241 80.22 89.74 13.95
C THR A 241 81.26 89.40 12.89
N GLY A 242 80.85 88.98 11.68
CA GLY A 242 81.74 88.67 10.56
C GLY A 242 82.49 87.35 10.69
N SER A 243 82.21 86.54 11.71
CA SER A 243 82.86 85.23 11.95
C SER A 243 81.84 84.17 12.39
N PHE A 244 82.10 82.90 12.05
CA PHE A 244 81.29 81.77 12.52
C PHE A 244 81.53 81.47 14.01
N PRO A 245 80.59 80.81 14.71
CA PRO A 245 80.77 80.39 16.11
C PRO A 245 82.00 79.49 16.29
N SER A 246 82.85 79.78 17.28
CA SER A 246 84.02 78.96 17.60
C SER A 246 83.64 77.68 18.34
N GLY A 247 84.15 76.52 17.90
CA GLY A 247 84.03 75.25 18.61
C GLY A 247 82.79 74.39 18.30
N GLY A 248 82.23 74.48 17.09
CA GLY A 248 81.13 73.61 16.66
C GLY A 248 81.57 72.15 16.47
N ASN A 249 80.90 71.20 17.13
CA ASN A 249 80.97 69.78 16.79
C ASN A 249 79.96 69.47 15.66
N THR A 250 80.18 68.40 14.89
CA THR A 250 79.22 67.91 13.87
C THR A 250 77.79 67.86 14.42
N GLY A 251 76.84 68.46 13.71
CA GLY A 251 75.43 68.58 14.12
C GLY A 251 75.12 69.80 14.98
N ALA A 252 76.09 70.63 15.38
CA ALA A 252 75.79 71.89 16.07
C ALA A 252 74.98 72.83 15.17
N PHE A 253 73.81 73.27 15.64
CA PHE A 253 72.83 74.03 14.87
C PHE A 253 72.54 75.38 15.53
N TYR A 254 72.60 76.47 14.77
CA TYR A 254 72.28 77.82 15.24
C TYR A 254 71.28 78.49 14.30
N LYS A 255 70.45 79.39 14.86
CA LYS A 255 69.56 80.25 14.07
C LYS A 255 70.13 81.66 14.01
N VAL A 256 70.15 82.27 12.83
CA VAL A 256 70.62 83.64 12.65
C VAL A 256 69.61 84.60 13.30
N THR A 257 70.05 85.34 14.31
CA THR A 257 69.22 86.33 15.02
C THR A 257 69.47 87.75 14.55
N THR A 258 70.69 88.05 14.12
CA THR A 258 71.11 89.33 13.55
C THR A 258 71.79 89.07 12.23
N GLY A 259 71.38 89.77 11.17
CA GLY A 259 71.89 89.54 9.81
C GLY A 259 73.30 90.08 9.60
N GLY A 260 74.05 89.44 8.70
CA GLY A 260 75.42 89.82 8.35
C GLY A 260 75.91 89.10 7.10
N SER A 261 77.11 89.45 6.64
CA SER A 261 77.75 88.79 5.50
C SER A 261 79.11 88.24 5.89
N ILE A 262 79.35 86.98 5.54
CA ILE A 262 80.60 86.27 5.78
C ILE A 262 80.99 85.58 4.47
N GLY A 263 82.22 85.82 4.01
CA GLY A 263 82.73 85.20 2.78
C GLY A 263 81.90 85.52 1.51
N GLY A 264 81.18 86.64 1.48
CA GLY A 264 80.35 87.07 0.34
C GLY A 264 78.96 86.43 0.27
N ARG A 265 78.60 85.53 1.20
CA ARG A 265 77.21 85.06 1.38
C ARG A 265 76.49 85.94 2.40
N GLN A 266 75.19 86.15 2.19
CA GLN A 266 74.34 86.94 3.07
C GLN A 266 73.49 86.01 3.93
N TYR A 267 73.48 86.28 5.24
CA TYR A 267 72.73 85.55 6.23
C TYR A 267 71.68 86.49 6.80
N ASN A 268 70.41 86.22 6.51
CA ASN A 268 69.30 87.05 6.97
C ASN A 268 68.77 86.54 8.32
N PRO A 269 68.20 87.41 9.18
CA PRO A 269 67.49 86.96 10.37
C PRO A 269 66.41 85.94 9.99
N GLY A 270 66.48 84.74 10.56
CA GLY A 270 65.59 83.63 10.18
C GLY A 270 66.30 82.45 9.50
N ASP A 271 67.42 82.71 8.82
CA ASP A 271 68.28 81.67 8.26
C ASP A 271 68.90 80.80 9.34
N GLN A 272 69.44 79.66 8.94
CA GLN A 272 70.05 78.70 9.85
C GLN A 272 71.44 78.31 9.40
N ILE A 273 72.30 77.94 10.36
CA ILE A 273 73.59 77.32 10.09
C ILE A 273 73.75 76.02 10.85
N VAL A 274 74.41 75.05 10.24
CA VAL A 274 74.73 73.76 10.85
C VAL A 274 76.20 73.41 10.62
N HIS A 275 76.89 72.92 11.65
CA HIS A 275 78.25 72.45 11.52
C HIS A 275 78.26 71.01 11.00
N ASN A 276 78.85 70.78 9.83
CA ASN A 276 78.89 69.46 9.19
C ASN A 276 80.10 68.60 9.60
N GLY A 277 80.91 69.09 10.55
CA GLY A 277 82.11 68.41 11.05
C GLY A 277 83.42 68.90 10.45
N SER A 278 83.37 69.66 9.36
CA SER A 278 84.53 70.33 8.78
C SER A 278 84.32 71.84 8.57
N GLY A 279 83.06 72.29 8.48
CA GLY A 279 82.70 73.70 8.42
C GLY A 279 81.21 73.94 8.69
N TRP A 280 80.77 75.17 8.46
CA TRP A 280 79.39 75.60 8.66
C TRP A 280 78.64 75.68 7.32
N ASP A 281 77.58 74.91 7.18
CA ASP A 281 76.64 74.99 6.07
C ASP A 281 75.54 76.01 6.38
N HIS A 282 75.09 76.72 5.34
CA HIS A 282 74.00 77.70 5.39
C HIS A 282 72.73 77.09 4.83
N ILE A 283 71.63 77.26 5.54
CA ILE A 283 70.28 76.90 5.11
C ILE A 283 69.51 78.22 4.98
N ASP A 284 69.27 78.62 3.73
CA ASP A 284 68.42 79.77 3.36
C ASP A 284 66.97 79.34 3.43
N ASN A 285 66.12 80.15 4.07
CA ASN A 285 64.73 79.80 4.33
C ASN A 285 63.75 80.88 3.85
N THR A 286 64.16 81.66 2.83
CA THR A 286 63.38 82.77 2.25
C THR A 286 63.15 82.58 0.74
N GLU A 287 62.21 81.73 0.30
CA GLU A 287 61.88 81.57 -1.14
C GLU A 287 60.82 82.58 -1.69
N GLN A 288 60.98 83.06 -2.94
CA GLN A 288 59.96 83.78 -3.73
C GLN A 288 59.74 83.13 -5.13
N VAL A 289 58.51 83.22 -5.69
CA VAL A 289 58.09 82.57 -6.97
C VAL A 289 58.66 83.25 -8.22
N THR A 290 59.25 82.45 -9.12
CA THR A 290 60.03 82.94 -10.28
C THR A 290 59.20 83.44 -11.48
N SER A 291 58.16 82.73 -11.99
CA SER A 291 57.07 83.33 -12.85
C SER A 291 55.90 82.37 -13.20
N VAL A 292 54.69 82.90 -13.44
CA VAL A 292 53.52 82.25 -14.10
C VAL A 292 52.84 83.23 -15.07
N ALA A 293 52.68 82.86 -16.35
CA ALA A 293 52.12 83.72 -17.41
C ALA A 293 52.74 85.14 -17.47
N GLY A 294 54.04 85.24 -17.17
CA GLY A 294 54.80 86.50 -17.16
C GLY A 294 54.77 87.30 -15.84
N LYS A 295 54.07 86.84 -14.78
CA LYS A 295 54.01 87.51 -13.47
C LYS A 295 54.84 86.73 -12.42
N SER A 296 55.56 87.41 -11.50
CA SER A 296 56.40 86.81 -10.43
C SER A 296 55.88 87.17 -9.03
N GLY A 297 56.24 86.41 -7.99
CA GLY A 297 55.71 86.61 -6.63
C GLY A 297 54.30 86.02 -6.44
N ALA A 298 53.41 86.71 -5.72
CA ALA A 298 52.01 86.29 -5.55
C ALA A 298 51.20 86.61 -6.84
N VAL A 299 50.78 85.60 -7.61
CA VAL A 299 50.15 85.78 -8.94
C VAL A 299 48.63 85.59 -8.92
N GLN A 300 47.87 86.52 -9.51
CA GLN A 300 46.46 86.35 -9.92
C GLN A 300 46.28 86.60 -11.44
N LEU A 301 45.42 85.81 -12.08
CA LEU A 301 45.14 85.84 -13.53
C LEU A 301 43.68 86.23 -13.82
N VAL A 302 43.46 86.93 -14.94
CA VAL A 302 42.14 87.25 -15.48
C VAL A 302 41.91 86.55 -16.83
N PRO A 303 40.66 86.41 -17.32
CA PRO A 303 40.36 85.66 -18.55
C PRO A 303 41.10 86.14 -19.82
N SER A 304 41.54 87.40 -19.88
CA SER A 304 42.39 87.91 -20.96
C SER A 304 43.82 87.40 -20.93
N ASP A 305 44.27 86.87 -19.78
CA ASP A 305 45.60 86.28 -19.59
C ASP A 305 45.69 84.87 -20.26
N ILE A 306 44.60 84.38 -20.89
CA ILE A 306 44.51 83.08 -21.58
C ILE A 306 43.80 83.24 -22.94
N SER A 307 44.55 83.34 -24.03
CA SER A 307 44.02 83.51 -25.39
C SER A 307 43.44 82.22 -25.98
N GLY A 308 42.18 82.22 -26.43
CA GLY A 308 41.54 81.11 -27.19
C GLY A 308 40.11 80.75 -26.78
N LEU A 309 39.57 81.34 -25.72
CA LEU A 309 38.24 81.02 -25.19
C LEU A 309 37.16 82.00 -25.70
N GLY A 310 36.90 81.97 -27.00
CA GLY A 310 35.78 82.69 -27.65
C GLY A 310 34.40 82.03 -27.45
N THR A 311 33.44 82.31 -28.34
CA THR A 311 31.99 81.99 -28.28
C THR A 311 31.58 80.50 -28.22
N LEU A 312 32.47 79.58 -27.83
CA LEU A 312 32.17 78.16 -27.58
C LEU A 312 31.65 77.86 -26.16
N ALA A 313 31.49 78.86 -25.30
CA ALA A 313 31.09 78.62 -23.91
C ALA A 313 29.57 78.40 -23.69
N THR A 314 28.69 78.47 -24.70
CA THR A 314 27.21 78.43 -24.46
C THR A 314 26.29 77.90 -25.59
N ARG A 315 26.43 76.69 -26.16
CA ARG A 315 25.37 76.08 -27.03
C ARG A 315 25.19 74.57 -26.83
N ASP A 316 23.92 74.15 -26.71
CA ASP A 316 23.50 72.78 -26.31
C ASP A 316 22.64 72.00 -27.35
N SER A 317 22.51 72.45 -28.63
CA SER A 317 21.87 71.66 -29.72
C SER A 317 22.16 72.20 -31.14
N VAL A 318 22.19 71.31 -32.15
CA VAL A 318 22.54 71.58 -33.56
C VAL A 318 21.44 71.05 -34.52
N ASP A 319 20.93 71.88 -35.45
CA ASP A 319 19.91 71.54 -36.48
C ASP A 319 20.55 71.31 -37.86
N PHE A 320 20.28 70.15 -38.46
CA PHE A 320 20.81 69.70 -39.75
C PHE A 320 20.30 70.51 -40.95
N SER A 321 19.16 71.18 -40.84
CA SER A 321 18.61 71.99 -41.94
C SER A 321 19.31 73.35 -42.09
N SER A 322 19.94 73.86 -41.01
CA SER A 322 20.57 75.18 -40.96
C SER A 322 22.08 75.18 -40.71
N HIS A 323 22.65 74.13 -40.10
CA HIS A 323 24.08 74.08 -39.75
C HIS A 323 24.94 73.31 -40.76
N VAL A 324 24.33 72.71 -41.79
CA VAL A 324 25.03 72.00 -42.87
C VAL A 324 24.75 72.66 -44.21
N THR A 325 25.78 73.24 -44.84
CA THR A 325 25.71 73.84 -46.18
C THR A 325 26.03 72.80 -47.27
N ASN A 326 25.35 72.87 -48.44
CA ASN A 326 25.45 72.01 -49.66
C ASN A 326 24.54 70.75 -49.79
N LYS A 327 23.20 70.87 -49.65
CA LYS A 327 22.23 69.76 -49.89
C LYS A 327 21.33 69.96 -51.15
N PRO A 328 20.85 68.91 -51.87
CA PRO A 328 19.99 69.02 -53.07
C PRO A 328 18.50 69.33 -52.78
N ALA A 329 17.77 69.91 -53.75
CA ALA A 329 16.52 70.66 -53.49
C ALA A 329 15.14 70.10 -54.00
N SER A 330 14.99 69.01 -54.77
CA SER A 330 13.63 68.46 -55.11
C SER A 330 13.58 67.06 -55.76
N TYR A 331 12.45 66.34 -55.61
CA TYR A 331 11.98 65.17 -56.40
C TYR A 331 10.49 65.34 -56.83
N PRO A 332 10.04 64.97 -58.06
CA PRO A 332 8.61 64.88 -58.41
C PRO A 332 8.10 63.46 -58.80
N PRO A 333 6.83 63.07 -58.53
CA PRO A 333 6.22 61.80 -58.97
C PRO A 333 5.37 61.91 -60.27
N SER A 334 5.18 60.81 -61.02
CA SER A 334 4.44 60.69 -62.31
C SER A 334 3.05 60.04 -62.14
N GLY A 335 2.00 60.52 -62.86
CA GLY A 335 0.67 59.89 -62.92
C GLY A 335 -0.14 60.24 -64.19
N HIS A 336 -0.82 59.25 -64.80
CA HIS A 336 -1.87 59.39 -65.83
C HIS A 336 -2.88 58.20 -65.79
N MET A 337 -4.15 58.40 -66.19
CA MET A 337 -5.27 57.40 -66.17
C MET A 337 -6.06 57.34 -67.50
N HIS A 338 -6.64 56.17 -67.84
CA HIS A 338 -7.53 55.93 -69.01
C HIS A 338 -8.82 55.17 -68.62
N THR A 339 -9.90 55.26 -69.41
CA THR A 339 -11.19 54.54 -69.19
C THR A 339 -11.39 53.35 -70.13
N LYS A 340 -12.27 52.39 -69.78
CA LYS A 340 -12.53 51.18 -70.59
C LYS A 340 -13.13 51.49 -71.98
N GLY A 341 -13.88 52.59 -72.09
CA GLY A 341 -14.47 53.03 -73.35
C GLY A 341 -13.42 53.48 -74.37
N ASP A 342 -12.30 54.02 -73.89
CA ASP A 342 -11.22 54.56 -74.73
C ASP A 342 -10.52 53.47 -75.57
N VAL A 343 -10.77 52.19 -75.26
CA VAL A 343 -10.21 51.02 -75.97
C VAL A 343 -11.28 50.05 -76.51
N GLY A 344 -12.54 50.46 -76.58
CA GLY A 344 -13.62 49.67 -77.21
C GLY A 344 -14.15 48.48 -76.41
N LEU A 345 -13.95 48.46 -75.09
CA LEU A 345 -14.33 47.35 -74.19
C LEU A 345 -15.61 47.63 -73.38
N SER A 346 -16.53 48.46 -73.89
CA SER A 346 -17.70 48.92 -73.13
C SER A 346 -18.70 47.83 -72.73
N ASN A 347 -18.73 46.70 -73.46
CA ASN A 347 -19.58 45.53 -73.14
C ASN A 347 -18.84 44.45 -72.34
N VAL A 348 -17.55 44.66 -72.06
CA VAL A 348 -16.75 43.70 -71.29
C VAL A 348 -16.84 44.08 -69.82
N ASP A 349 -17.70 43.37 -69.11
CA ASP A 349 -17.69 43.40 -67.66
C ASP A 349 -16.45 42.67 -67.16
N ASN A 350 -15.65 43.38 -66.37
CA ASN A 350 -14.55 42.78 -65.63
C ASN A 350 -15.12 42.18 -64.34
N THR A 351 -16.02 41.21 -64.51
CA THR A 351 -16.54 40.42 -63.40
C THR A 351 -15.39 39.56 -62.91
N SER A 352 -14.96 39.81 -61.69
CA SER A 352 -13.94 39.00 -61.03
C SER A 352 -14.32 37.52 -61.14
N ASP A 353 -13.32 36.64 -61.23
CA ASP A 353 -13.57 35.21 -61.37
C ASP A 353 -14.49 34.65 -60.26
N ALA A 354 -14.44 35.24 -59.06
CA ALA A 354 -15.31 34.90 -57.93
C ALA A 354 -16.80 35.20 -58.16
N ASN A 355 -17.14 36.19 -59.00
CA ASN A 355 -18.52 36.63 -59.22
C ASN A 355 -19.13 36.06 -60.51
N LYS A 356 -18.42 35.17 -61.21
CA LYS A 356 -18.94 34.47 -62.39
C LYS A 356 -19.94 33.39 -61.97
N PRO A 357 -21.14 33.32 -62.57
CA PRO A 357 -22.12 32.28 -62.22
C PRO A 357 -21.59 30.89 -62.59
N VAL A 358 -21.83 29.91 -61.70
CA VAL A 358 -21.59 28.49 -62.01
C VAL A 358 -22.72 27.95 -62.90
N SER A 359 -22.40 26.99 -63.78
CA SER A 359 -23.42 26.35 -64.62
C SER A 359 -24.33 25.41 -63.79
N ASN A 360 -25.57 25.17 -64.26
CA ASN A 360 -26.50 24.25 -63.58
C ASN A 360 -25.92 22.83 -63.42
N ALA A 361 -25.14 22.36 -64.40
CA ALA A 361 -24.47 21.06 -64.33
C ALA A 361 -23.39 21.03 -63.24
N GLN A 362 -22.63 22.13 -63.08
CA GLN A 362 -21.68 22.26 -61.97
C GLN A 362 -22.39 22.31 -60.62
N GLN A 363 -23.52 23.03 -60.52
CA GLN A 363 -24.28 23.09 -59.27
C GLN A 363 -24.81 21.72 -58.87
N ALA A 364 -25.44 20.97 -59.79
CA ALA A 364 -25.92 19.62 -59.52
C ALA A 364 -24.80 18.67 -59.09
N ALA A 365 -23.60 18.78 -59.67
CA ALA A 365 -22.45 17.99 -59.26
C ALA A 365 -21.94 18.39 -57.85
N LEU A 366 -21.98 19.69 -57.51
CA LEU A 366 -21.62 20.16 -56.16
C LEU A 366 -22.62 19.66 -55.11
N ASP A 367 -23.91 19.64 -55.43
CA ASP A 367 -24.98 19.21 -54.52
C ASP A 367 -24.90 17.71 -54.16
N THR A 368 -24.16 16.91 -54.93
CA THR A 368 -23.89 15.49 -54.62
C THR A 368 -22.72 15.28 -53.66
N LYS A 369 -21.92 16.32 -53.37
CA LYS A 369 -20.83 16.23 -52.41
C LYS A 369 -21.38 16.30 -50.99
N ALA A 370 -20.76 15.55 -50.08
CA ALA A 370 -21.09 15.66 -48.66
C ALA A 370 -20.79 17.08 -48.14
N PRO A 371 -21.71 17.71 -47.39
CA PRO A 371 -21.44 19.00 -46.75
C PRO A 371 -20.24 18.91 -45.82
N ILE A 372 -19.43 19.97 -45.76
CA ILE A 372 -18.34 20.07 -44.79
C ILE A 372 -18.88 20.15 -43.35
N ASP A 373 -20.02 20.82 -43.18
CA ASP A 373 -20.69 20.97 -41.90
C ASP A 373 -21.74 19.88 -41.71
N LYS A 374 -21.50 19.01 -40.72
CA LYS A 374 -22.45 17.97 -40.24
C LYS A 374 -22.99 17.06 -41.36
N PRO A 375 -22.12 16.39 -42.14
CA PRO A 375 -22.58 15.43 -43.15
C PRO A 375 -23.34 14.27 -42.49
N SER A 376 -24.40 13.80 -43.15
CA SER A 376 -25.11 12.56 -42.79
C SER A 376 -24.78 11.49 -43.82
N PHE A 377 -24.38 10.31 -43.35
CA PHE A 377 -24.11 9.14 -44.19
C PHE A 377 -25.18 8.08 -43.93
N THR A 378 -25.79 7.54 -44.98
CA THR A 378 -26.90 6.58 -44.91
C THR A 378 -26.48 5.13 -45.23
N GLY A 379 -25.20 4.90 -45.53
CA GLY A 379 -24.63 3.58 -45.83
C GLY A 379 -23.39 3.29 -44.99
N GLY A 380 -22.73 2.16 -45.27
CA GLY A 380 -21.50 1.77 -44.59
C GLY A 380 -20.37 2.79 -44.83
N VAL A 381 -19.81 3.32 -43.74
CA VAL A 381 -18.64 4.22 -43.80
C VAL A 381 -17.38 3.39 -43.58
N THR A 382 -16.46 3.40 -44.54
CA THR A 382 -15.15 2.76 -44.42
C THR A 382 -14.03 3.79 -44.55
N VAL A 383 -13.17 3.90 -43.55
CA VAL A 383 -11.94 4.72 -43.61
C VAL A 383 -10.79 3.80 -44.05
N ARG A 384 -10.26 4.01 -45.26
CA ARG A 384 -9.17 3.19 -45.81
C ARG A 384 -7.82 3.87 -45.59
N ASN A 385 -6.84 3.13 -45.08
CA ASN A 385 -5.44 3.58 -44.92
C ASN A 385 -5.31 4.96 -44.23
N SER A 386 -6.19 5.28 -43.29
CA SER A 386 -6.25 6.57 -42.59
C SER A 386 -6.89 6.39 -41.21
N SER A 387 -6.66 7.34 -40.30
CA SER A 387 -7.25 7.33 -38.96
C SER A 387 -8.51 8.18 -38.89
N LEU A 388 -9.46 7.78 -38.05
CA LEU A 388 -10.64 8.57 -37.70
C LEU A 388 -10.30 9.42 -36.46
N ARG A 389 -10.44 10.74 -36.58
CA ARG A 389 -10.33 11.68 -35.45
C ARG A 389 -11.71 12.22 -35.10
N LEU A 390 -12.10 12.11 -33.83
CA LEU A 390 -13.36 12.61 -33.31
C LEU A 390 -13.05 13.74 -32.32
N SER A 391 -13.61 14.93 -32.58
CA SER A 391 -13.28 16.16 -31.86
C SER A 391 -14.43 17.17 -31.95
N GLY A 392 -14.51 18.13 -31.03
CA GLY A 392 -15.49 19.22 -31.06
C GLY A 392 -16.86 18.85 -30.49
N TRP A 393 -17.02 17.69 -29.86
CA TRP A 393 -18.30 17.31 -29.26
C TRP A 393 -18.68 18.29 -28.14
N GLY A 394 -19.94 18.74 -28.12
CA GLY A 394 -20.41 19.76 -27.18
C GLY A 394 -19.71 21.13 -27.29
N GLY A 395 -18.97 21.38 -28.37
CA GLY A 395 -18.16 22.60 -28.55
C GLY A 395 -16.76 22.55 -27.94
N ILE A 396 -16.34 21.40 -27.40
CA ILE A 396 -15.01 21.23 -26.78
C ILE A 396 -14.05 20.63 -27.81
N ALA A 397 -12.98 21.37 -28.14
CA ALA A 397 -12.08 21.03 -29.25
C ALA A 397 -11.45 19.63 -29.17
N ASN A 398 -11.23 19.10 -27.97
CA ASN A 398 -10.54 17.82 -27.76
C ASN A 398 -11.48 16.64 -27.45
N ASP A 399 -12.79 16.89 -27.33
CA ASP A 399 -13.75 15.86 -26.95
C ASP A 399 -14.43 15.25 -28.18
N GLY A 400 -14.68 13.94 -28.15
CA GLY A 400 -15.28 13.22 -29.28
C GLY A 400 -16.01 11.96 -28.82
N VAL A 401 -17.18 11.69 -29.40
CA VAL A 401 -18.05 10.56 -29.03
C VAL A 401 -18.41 9.70 -30.24
N VAL A 402 -18.52 8.39 -30.03
CA VAL A 402 -19.16 7.43 -30.94
C VAL A 402 -20.30 6.77 -30.20
N TYR A 403 -21.51 6.86 -30.73
CA TYR A 403 -22.67 6.10 -30.24
C TYR A 403 -22.80 4.77 -30.96
N PHE A 404 -23.21 3.74 -30.23
CA PHE A 404 -23.49 2.41 -30.74
C PHE A 404 -25.00 2.12 -30.61
N GLY A 405 -25.72 2.25 -31.73
CA GLY A 405 -27.18 2.06 -31.77
C GLY A 405 -27.97 3.32 -31.41
N ALA A 406 -29.28 3.16 -31.21
CA ALA A 406 -30.20 4.25 -30.82
C ALA A 406 -30.20 4.54 -29.30
N SER A 407 -29.43 3.76 -28.55
CA SER A 407 -29.34 3.72 -27.09
C SER A 407 -28.17 4.55 -26.54
N ASP A 408 -28.13 4.76 -25.22
CA ASP A 408 -27.04 5.45 -24.51
C ASP A 408 -25.74 4.62 -24.34
N SER A 409 -25.38 3.83 -25.36
CA SER A 409 -24.10 3.11 -25.41
C SER A 409 -23.11 3.87 -26.27
N TRP A 410 -21.94 4.20 -25.73
CA TRP A 410 -20.97 5.05 -26.42
C TRP A 410 -19.53 4.85 -25.97
N LEU A 411 -18.61 5.29 -26.82
CA LEU A 411 -17.21 5.58 -26.49
C LEU A 411 -17.01 7.09 -26.51
N PHE A 412 -16.52 7.66 -25.41
CA PHE A 412 -16.31 9.10 -25.25
C PHE A 412 -14.88 9.40 -24.86
N LYS A 413 -14.20 10.20 -25.68
CA LYS A 413 -12.97 10.89 -25.30
C LYS A 413 -13.37 12.18 -24.58
N GLN A 414 -13.04 12.28 -23.29
CA GLN A 414 -13.32 13.47 -22.49
C GLN A 414 -12.03 13.95 -21.82
N GLY A 415 -11.56 15.17 -22.15
CA GLY A 415 -10.34 15.72 -21.56
C GLY A 415 -9.13 14.81 -21.80
N ASP A 416 -8.53 14.26 -20.74
CA ASP A 416 -7.42 13.28 -20.79
C ASP A 416 -7.89 11.81 -20.69
N ALA A 417 -9.18 11.57 -20.47
CA ALA A 417 -9.72 10.23 -20.29
C ALA A 417 -10.41 9.68 -21.55
N PHE A 418 -10.49 8.35 -21.61
CA PHE A 418 -11.37 7.60 -22.50
C PHE A 418 -12.40 6.85 -21.66
N ARG A 419 -13.68 6.94 -22.02
CA ARG A 419 -14.80 6.31 -21.30
C ARG A 419 -15.63 5.45 -22.22
N PHE A 420 -16.00 4.28 -21.75
CA PHE A 420 -16.89 3.33 -22.41
C PHE A 420 -18.14 3.20 -21.55
N GLN A 421 -19.31 3.43 -22.15
CA GLN A 421 -20.60 3.26 -21.51
C GLN A 421 -21.46 2.30 -22.32
N ILE A 422 -22.14 1.41 -21.63
CA ILE A 422 -23.19 0.56 -22.18
C ILE A 422 -24.49 0.98 -21.48
N GLU A 423 -25.53 1.23 -22.25
CA GLU A 423 -26.83 1.73 -21.76
C GLU A 423 -27.30 0.95 -20.51
N GLY A 424 -27.50 1.68 -19.41
CA GLY A 424 -27.96 1.13 -18.13
C GLY A 424 -26.97 0.23 -17.38
N LYS A 425 -25.69 0.16 -17.78
CA LYS A 425 -24.69 -0.78 -17.25
C LYS A 425 -23.31 -0.14 -17.00
N PHE A 426 -22.26 -0.97 -16.93
CA PHE A 426 -20.91 -0.62 -16.50
C PHE A 426 -20.29 0.53 -17.29
N ASN A 427 -19.63 1.43 -16.55
CA ASN A 427 -18.76 2.45 -17.11
C ASN A 427 -17.31 2.02 -16.92
N ALA A 428 -16.53 2.00 -17.99
CA ALA A 428 -15.08 1.80 -17.94
C ALA A 428 -14.37 3.09 -18.33
N SER A 429 -13.43 3.58 -17.50
CA SER A 429 -12.65 4.78 -17.76
C SER A 429 -11.16 4.43 -17.75
N LEU A 430 -10.45 4.83 -18.81
CA LEU A 430 -8.99 4.87 -18.86
C LEU A 430 -8.56 6.33 -18.71
N ASP A 431 -7.79 6.63 -17.68
CA ASP A 431 -7.26 7.98 -17.43
C ASP A 431 -5.75 8.07 -17.72
N SER A 432 -5.19 9.27 -17.58
CA SER A 432 -3.77 9.56 -17.83
C SER A 432 -2.81 8.82 -16.89
N SER A 433 -3.31 8.13 -15.86
CA SER A 433 -2.49 7.26 -14.99
C SER A 433 -2.30 5.85 -15.56
N GLY A 434 -2.93 5.52 -16.70
CA GLY A 434 -2.83 4.21 -17.34
C GLY A 434 -3.69 3.12 -16.67
N THR A 435 -4.54 3.50 -15.71
CA THR A 435 -5.36 2.55 -14.96
C THR A 435 -6.73 2.37 -15.61
N VAL A 436 -7.16 1.12 -15.84
CA VAL A 436 -8.51 0.81 -16.34
C VAL A 436 -9.46 0.67 -15.14
N TRP A 437 -10.26 1.69 -14.89
CA TRP A 437 -11.29 1.67 -13.86
C TRP A 437 -12.60 1.16 -14.44
N THR A 438 -13.14 0.05 -13.93
CA THR A 438 -14.52 -0.36 -14.24
C THR A 438 -15.39 -0.16 -13.01
N SER A 439 -16.65 0.23 -13.18
CA SER A 439 -17.58 0.36 -12.04
C SER A 439 -17.85 -0.98 -11.31
N GLY A 440 -17.50 -2.12 -11.91
CA GLY A 440 -17.57 -3.45 -11.30
C GLY A 440 -16.29 -3.89 -10.57
N ASN A 441 -15.13 -3.32 -10.87
CA ASN A 441 -13.85 -3.77 -10.31
C ASN A 441 -12.94 -2.65 -9.78
N PHE A 442 -13.43 -1.41 -9.75
CA PHE A 442 -12.80 -0.34 -8.99
C PHE A 442 -13.80 0.57 -8.30
N ASN A 443 -14.08 0.25 -7.04
CA ASN A 443 -14.51 1.25 -6.07
C ASN A 443 -13.34 1.41 -5.07
N PRO A 444 -12.58 2.51 -5.09
CA PRO A 444 -11.52 2.73 -4.11
C PRO A 444 -12.10 2.79 -2.69
N ALA A 445 -13.38 3.16 -2.55
CA ALA A 445 -14.07 3.03 -1.28
C ALA A 445 -14.33 1.56 -0.90
N SER A 446 -14.65 0.63 -1.80
CA SER A 446 -14.98 -0.77 -1.39
C SER A 446 -13.77 -1.66 -1.06
N LYS A 447 -12.55 -1.21 -1.34
CA LYS A 447 -11.32 -1.84 -0.78
C LYS A 447 -10.95 -1.25 0.58
N VAL A 448 -11.60 -0.17 1.02
CA VAL A 448 -11.44 0.48 2.33
C VAL A 448 -12.71 0.38 3.20
N ASP A 449 -13.86 0.01 2.61
CA ASP A 449 -15.16 -0.07 3.28
C ASP A 449 -15.47 -1.51 3.70
N MET A 450 -14.73 -1.97 4.71
CA MET A 450 -15.20 -3.04 5.58
C MET A 450 -16.18 -2.42 6.57
N GLY A 451 -17.46 -2.43 6.22
CA GLY A 451 -18.58 -1.78 6.93
C GLY A 451 -18.36 -1.59 8.44
N GLY A 452 -18.10 -0.34 8.83
CA GLY A 452 -18.05 0.11 10.23
C GLY A 452 -16.80 -0.24 11.03
N GLN A 453 -15.76 -0.80 10.43
CA GLN A 453 -14.49 -1.08 11.10
C GLN A 453 -13.53 0.13 11.05
N PRO A 454 -12.67 0.36 12.06
CA PRO A 454 -11.57 1.33 11.98
C PRO A 454 -10.77 1.19 10.69
N ARG A 455 -10.72 2.25 9.87
CA ARG A 455 -9.78 2.35 8.76
C ARG A 455 -8.51 3.04 9.22
N PHE A 456 -7.33 2.58 8.81
CA PHE A 456 -6.11 3.35 9.03
C PHE A 456 -6.15 4.62 8.17
N ALA A 457 -6.22 5.80 8.80
CA ALA A 457 -6.39 7.09 8.12
C ALA A 457 -5.06 7.84 7.87
N GLY A 458 -4.01 7.48 8.61
CA GLY A 458 -2.67 7.99 8.34
C GLY A 458 -1.79 8.08 9.58
N VAL A 459 -0.60 8.62 9.36
CA VAL A 459 0.35 9.01 10.40
C VAL A 459 0.37 10.54 10.47
N PHE A 460 0.06 11.12 11.62
CA PHE A 460 0.35 12.54 11.87
C PHE A 460 1.38 12.69 12.98
N VAL A 461 2.18 13.75 12.88
CA VAL A 461 3.14 14.16 13.91
C VAL A 461 2.46 15.23 14.76
N GLY A 462 2.21 14.94 16.04
CA GLY A 462 1.61 15.90 16.96
C GLY A 462 2.60 16.98 17.39
N ALA A 463 2.10 18.02 18.06
CA ALA A 463 2.88 19.21 18.48
C ALA A 463 4.13 18.92 19.33
N ASN A 464 4.27 17.71 19.89
CA ASN A 464 5.41 17.27 20.69
C ASN A 464 6.32 16.26 19.95
N ASN A 465 6.26 16.17 18.62
CA ASN A 465 6.97 15.19 17.78
C ASN A 465 6.57 13.71 17.98
N ASP A 466 5.47 13.43 18.67
CA ASP A 466 4.93 12.07 18.77
C ASP A 466 4.24 11.68 17.45
N GLN A 467 4.46 10.46 16.99
CA GLN A 467 3.80 9.90 15.82
C GLN A 467 2.52 9.19 16.22
N TYR A 468 1.41 9.59 15.61
CA TYR A 468 0.08 9.06 15.89
C TYR A 468 -0.44 8.33 14.66
N PHE A 469 -0.81 7.07 14.86
CA PHE A 469 -1.53 6.24 13.91
C PHE A 469 -3.00 6.35 14.29
N TYR A 470 -3.80 6.98 13.43
CA TYR A 470 -5.21 7.24 13.71
C TYR A 470 -6.11 6.59 12.67
N ALA A 471 -7.35 6.36 13.09
CA ALA A 471 -8.43 5.90 12.25
C ALA A 471 -9.49 7.00 12.10
N GLU A 472 -10.03 7.14 10.89
CA GLU A 472 -11.13 8.06 10.60
C GLU A 472 -12.46 7.35 10.82
N ASP A 473 -13.09 7.65 11.96
CA ASP A 473 -14.54 7.61 12.13
C ASP A 473 -15.07 9.04 12.35
N ALA A 474 -16.38 9.20 12.58
CA ALA A 474 -17.02 10.49 12.81
C ALA A 474 -16.40 11.32 13.97
N ASN A 475 -15.52 10.73 14.78
CA ASN A 475 -14.87 11.32 15.95
C ASN A 475 -13.34 11.06 16.05
N GLN A 476 -12.61 10.93 14.93
CA GLN A 476 -11.12 10.84 14.87
C GLN A 476 -10.44 10.06 16.04
N SER A 477 -10.32 8.75 15.93
CA SER A 477 -9.77 7.91 17.00
C SER A 477 -8.27 7.57 16.79
N VAL A 478 -7.40 7.92 17.74
CA VAL A 478 -5.98 7.52 17.75
C VAL A 478 -5.86 6.08 18.25
N VAL A 479 -5.27 5.20 17.43
CA VAL A 479 -5.11 3.77 17.76
C VAL A 479 -3.75 3.51 18.40
N LEU A 480 -2.69 4.18 17.95
CA LEU A 480 -1.33 3.99 18.48
C LEU A 480 -0.58 5.33 18.53
N ARG A 481 0.06 5.63 19.68
CA ARG A 481 0.95 6.79 19.87
C ARG A 481 2.37 6.29 20.13
N PHE A 482 3.29 6.66 19.26
CA PHE A 482 4.71 6.42 19.42
C PHE A 482 5.33 7.72 19.91
N GLY A 483 5.62 7.78 21.22
CA GLY A 483 6.27 8.94 21.81
C GLY A 483 7.79 8.81 21.82
N TYR A 484 8.48 9.95 21.89
CA TYR A 484 9.92 9.99 22.15
C TYR A 484 10.19 9.53 23.62
N GLY A 485 10.40 8.22 23.81
CA GLY A 485 10.72 7.60 25.09
C GLY A 485 10.67 6.07 25.02
N THR A 486 11.28 5.37 25.98
CA THR A 486 11.42 3.90 26.01
C THR A 486 10.12 3.13 26.28
N SER A 487 8.95 3.74 26.08
CA SER A 487 7.67 3.14 26.44
C SER A 487 6.61 3.40 25.36
N PHE A 488 6.05 2.32 24.82
CA PHE A 488 4.83 2.35 24.01
C PHE A 488 3.68 2.90 24.87
N LYS A 489 3.02 3.97 24.43
CA LYS A 489 1.87 4.56 25.12
C LYS A 489 0.63 4.43 24.23
N TYR A 490 -0.39 3.71 24.68
CA TYR A 490 -1.66 3.62 23.96
C TYR A 490 -2.59 4.79 24.36
N ALA A 491 -3.26 5.41 23.38
CA ALA A 491 -4.34 6.37 23.61
C ALA A 491 -5.69 5.66 23.38
N LYS A 492 -6.70 6.03 24.18
CA LYS A 492 -7.99 5.32 24.25
C LYS A 492 -8.78 5.40 22.95
N TRP A 493 -9.44 4.29 22.63
CA TRP A 493 -10.53 4.25 21.65
C TRP A 493 -11.79 4.91 22.22
N ASN A 494 -12.14 6.09 21.69
CA ASN A 494 -13.47 6.70 21.69
C ASN A 494 -14.32 6.62 22.98
N GLY A 495 -13.78 6.95 24.16
CA GLY A 495 -14.56 7.13 25.42
C GLY A 495 -15.32 5.90 25.95
N VAL A 496 -15.33 4.77 25.24
CA VAL A 496 -15.98 3.52 25.62
C VAL A 496 -14.92 2.63 26.27
N THR A 497 -15.18 2.23 27.52
CA THR A 497 -14.41 1.23 28.26
C THR A 497 -14.44 -0.12 27.54
N GLY A 498 -13.44 -0.38 26.69
CA GLY A 498 -13.23 -1.66 26.02
C GLY A 498 -11.74 -2.00 26.00
N ALA A 499 -11.40 -3.23 26.40
CA ALA A 499 -10.03 -3.73 26.43
C ALA A 499 -9.45 -3.90 25.00
N PHE A 500 -8.14 -3.73 24.86
CA PHE A 500 -7.43 -4.10 23.63
C PHE A 500 -7.20 -5.61 23.65
N THR A 501 -7.84 -6.32 22.72
CA THR A 501 -7.64 -7.76 22.50
C THR A 501 -6.66 -7.94 21.36
N ALA A 502 -5.36 -8.07 21.66
CA ALA A 502 -4.49 -8.84 20.77
C ALA A 502 -4.83 -10.32 21.01
N PRO A 503 -4.68 -11.20 20.00
CA PRO A 503 -5.10 -12.61 20.08
C PRO A 503 -4.66 -13.32 21.38
N HIS A 504 -3.54 -12.86 21.97
CA HIS A 504 -2.83 -13.55 23.04
C HIS A 504 -2.41 -12.60 24.19
N LEU A 505 -2.77 -11.31 24.14
CA LEU A 505 -2.40 -10.32 25.17
C LEU A 505 -3.53 -9.32 25.40
N ILE A 506 -4.06 -9.29 26.63
CA ILE A 506 -5.08 -8.33 27.07
C ILE A 506 -4.47 -7.45 28.16
N ALA A 507 -4.32 -6.16 27.88
CA ALA A 507 -3.96 -5.17 28.89
C ALA A 507 -5.20 -4.33 29.23
N GLY A 508 -5.62 -4.38 30.49
CA GLY A 508 -6.84 -3.72 30.97
C GLY A 508 -6.64 -3.04 32.32
N GLY A 509 -7.31 -1.91 32.53
CA GLY A 509 -7.30 -1.22 33.82
C GLY A 509 -8.45 -0.23 33.97
N SER A 510 -9.37 -0.51 34.90
CA SER A 510 -10.28 0.47 35.49
C SER A 510 -10.34 0.23 37.00
N GLY A 511 -9.84 1.19 37.79
CA GLY A 511 -9.89 1.14 39.26
C GLY A 511 -8.95 0.10 39.89
N ASN A 512 -7.95 0.57 40.65
CA ASN A 512 -7.08 -0.17 41.59
C ASN A 512 -6.48 -1.53 41.18
N GLY A 513 -6.39 -1.87 39.90
CA GLY A 513 -5.60 -3.01 39.44
C GLY A 513 -5.45 -3.00 37.93
N ALA A 514 -4.29 -2.59 37.43
CA ALA A 514 -3.91 -2.86 36.05
C ALA A 514 -3.49 -4.33 35.94
N TYR A 515 -4.04 -5.05 34.97
CA TYR A 515 -3.66 -6.43 34.72
C TYR A 515 -3.26 -6.63 33.26
N VAL A 516 -2.36 -7.60 33.06
CA VAL A 516 -1.95 -8.09 31.75
C VAL A 516 -2.28 -9.58 31.74
N GLN A 517 -3.34 -9.95 31.04
CA GLN A 517 -3.69 -11.35 30.83
C GLN A 517 -2.99 -11.82 29.57
N ILE A 518 -2.26 -12.92 29.71
CA ILE A 518 -1.54 -13.55 28.63
C ILE A 518 -2.26 -14.86 28.30
N GLY A 519 -2.55 -15.11 27.02
CA GLY A 519 -3.26 -16.31 26.56
C GLY A 519 -2.53 -17.62 26.89
N ASP A 520 -3.24 -18.74 26.75
CA ASP A 520 -2.78 -20.11 27.02
C ASP A 520 -1.57 -20.56 26.17
N ASP A 521 -1.41 -20.01 24.96
CA ASP A 521 -0.32 -20.33 24.04
C ASP A 521 0.85 -19.33 24.02
N VAL A 522 1.01 -18.49 25.05
CA VAL A 522 2.09 -17.51 25.09
C VAL A 522 3.21 -17.94 26.03
N ARG A 523 4.40 -18.07 25.46
CA ARG A 523 5.63 -18.24 26.21
C ARG A 523 6.22 -16.87 26.56
N LEU A 524 6.40 -16.58 27.85
CA LEU A 524 7.24 -15.48 28.29
C LEU A 524 8.72 -15.84 28.02
N VAL A 525 9.30 -15.27 26.98
CA VAL A 525 10.70 -15.49 26.59
C VAL A 525 11.53 -14.27 26.99
N ASP A 526 12.59 -14.51 27.76
CA ASP A 526 13.60 -13.52 28.10
C ASP A 526 14.31 -13.02 26.83
N ILE A 527 14.27 -11.70 26.59
CA ILE A 527 14.93 -11.05 25.45
C ILE A 527 16.34 -10.50 25.78
N GLY A 528 16.94 -10.92 26.92
CA GLY A 528 18.36 -10.76 27.30
C GLY A 528 18.61 -9.57 28.26
N ARG A 529 19.77 -9.36 28.90
CA ARG A 529 20.94 -10.19 29.33
C ARG A 529 21.14 -10.06 30.86
N SER A 530 20.10 -9.70 31.59
CA SER A 530 20.17 -9.47 33.05
C SER A 530 18.94 -10.02 33.74
N HIS A 531 18.77 -11.34 33.58
CA HIS A 531 18.03 -12.30 34.39
C HIS A 531 17.12 -11.75 35.49
N THR A 532 15.94 -11.21 35.15
CA THR A 532 14.75 -11.35 36.00
C THR A 532 13.47 -11.12 35.21
N THR A 533 12.71 -12.20 34.95
CA THR A 533 11.29 -12.10 34.62
C THR A 533 10.53 -12.07 35.95
N ALA A 534 10.14 -10.89 36.45
CA ALA A 534 9.49 -10.73 37.75
C ALA A 534 8.11 -10.08 37.63
N ILE A 535 7.13 -10.60 38.37
CA ILE A 535 5.86 -9.91 38.65
C ILE A 535 6.12 -9.02 39.88
N GLN A 536 6.24 -7.71 39.68
CA GLN A 536 6.46 -6.77 40.77
C GLN A 536 5.12 -6.23 41.29
N SER A 537 4.76 -6.60 42.52
CA SER A 537 3.74 -5.89 43.28
C SER A 537 4.25 -4.47 43.57
N THR A 538 3.53 -3.46 43.10
CA THR A 538 3.78 -2.07 43.52
C THR A 538 3.27 -1.91 44.95
N ALA A 539 3.95 -1.08 45.75
CA ALA A 539 3.89 -0.96 47.22
C ALA A 539 2.52 -0.58 47.84
N ASN A 540 1.43 -0.85 47.14
CA ASN A 540 0.07 -0.43 47.41
C ASN A 540 -0.72 -1.52 48.20
N GLY A 541 -0.06 -2.60 48.63
CA GLY A 541 -0.70 -3.73 49.32
C GLY A 541 -1.37 -4.77 48.40
N ASN A 542 -1.12 -4.72 47.09
CA ASN A 542 -1.68 -5.67 46.13
C ASN A 542 -0.78 -6.91 46.00
N ILE A 543 -1.31 -8.10 46.32
CA ILE A 543 -0.57 -9.37 46.20
C ILE A 543 -0.66 -9.88 44.75
N GLY A 544 0.48 -10.19 44.14
CA GLY A 544 0.55 -10.82 42.82
C GLY A 544 0.54 -12.34 42.96
N PHE A 545 -0.46 -13.02 42.41
CA PHE A 545 -0.53 -14.47 42.35
C PHE A 545 -0.26 -14.96 40.92
N LEU A 546 0.53 -16.03 40.79
CA LEU A 546 0.52 -16.88 39.59
C LEU A 546 -0.59 -17.90 39.77
N GLN A 547 -1.71 -17.72 39.06
CA GLN A 547 -2.88 -18.58 39.19
C GLN A 547 -2.86 -19.67 38.11
N PHE A 548 -2.68 -20.92 38.53
CA PHE A 548 -2.92 -22.08 37.68
C PHE A 548 -4.29 -22.68 38.05
N GLY A 549 -5.33 -22.42 37.26
CA GLY A 549 -6.69 -22.93 37.52
C GLY A 549 -7.50 -22.07 38.51
N THR A 550 -8.45 -22.66 39.25
CA THR A 550 -9.50 -21.91 39.99
C THR A 550 -9.13 -21.51 41.44
N GLY A 551 -7.84 -21.40 41.80
CA GLY A 551 -7.43 -20.90 43.13
C GLY A 551 -5.97 -20.40 43.20
N PRO A 552 -5.60 -19.63 44.24
CA PRO A 552 -4.25 -19.08 44.39
C PRO A 552 -3.26 -20.18 44.80
N THR A 553 -2.26 -20.50 43.97
CA THR A 553 -1.32 -21.60 44.28
C THR A 553 0.02 -21.11 44.80
N ILE A 554 0.66 -20.11 44.19
CA ILE A 554 1.93 -19.53 44.69
C ILE A 554 1.93 -18.01 44.46
N GLY A 555 2.28 -17.22 45.47
CA GLY A 555 2.31 -15.75 45.39
C GLY A 555 3.37 -15.12 46.29
N TRP A 556 3.72 -13.87 45.99
CA TRP A 556 4.61 -13.05 46.82
C TRP A 556 3.85 -11.81 47.28
N ASP A 557 3.77 -11.60 48.60
CA ASP A 557 2.98 -10.50 49.19
C ASP A 557 3.76 -9.18 49.33
N GLY A 558 5.01 -9.16 48.85
CA GLY A 558 5.95 -8.05 49.05
C GLY A 558 7.00 -8.34 50.12
N THR A 559 6.78 -9.34 50.98
CA THR A 559 7.63 -9.70 52.11
C THR A 559 7.92 -11.20 52.24
N THR A 560 6.99 -12.09 51.88
CA THR A 560 7.11 -13.54 52.03
C THR A 560 6.58 -14.29 50.81
N LEU A 561 7.12 -15.49 50.58
CA LEU A 561 6.60 -16.43 49.59
C LEU A 561 5.45 -17.23 50.22
N GLN A 562 4.30 -17.20 49.58
CA GLN A 562 3.08 -17.86 50.04
C GLN A 562 2.67 -18.97 49.07
N ALA A 563 2.09 -20.03 49.61
CA ALA A 563 1.40 -21.06 48.84
C ALA A 563 0.00 -21.28 49.42
N ALA A 564 -1.04 -21.29 48.58
CA ALA A 564 -2.44 -21.43 49.00
C ALA A 564 -2.88 -20.50 50.15
N GLY A 565 -2.36 -19.26 50.17
CA GLY A 565 -2.68 -18.26 51.20
C GLY A 565 -2.08 -18.54 52.57
N GLN A 566 -1.16 -19.50 52.68
CA GLN A 566 -0.35 -19.75 53.89
C GLN A 566 1.10 -19.35 53.62
N GLU A 567 1.70 -18.68 54.58
CA GLU A 567 3.13 -18.35 54.54
C GLU A 567 3.96 -19.63 54.65
N LEU A 568 4.91 -19.84 53.73
CA LEU A 568 5.94 -20.86 53.89
C LEU A 568 6.95 -20.37 54.93
N LYS A 569 6.57 -20.45 56.20
CA LYS A 569 7.35 -19.92 57.33
C LYS A 569 8.69 -20.66 57.47
N HIS A 570 9.80 -19.94 57.28
CA HIS A 570 11.10 -20.27 57.83
C HIS A 570 11.22 -19.56 59.17
N ALA A 571 11.12 -20.28 60.28
CA ALA A 571 11.25 -19.69 61.60
C ALA A 571 12.71 -19.29 61.86
N GLY A 572 13.03 -18.02 61.61
CA GLY A 572 13.99 -17.23 62.39
C GLY A 572 15.46 -17.64 62.39
N ASN A 573 16.24 -16.83 61.66
CA ASN A 573 17.62 -16.41 61.94
C ASN A 573 18.80 -17.35 61.58
N THR A 574 19.56 -16.85 60.59
CA THR A 574 20.96 -17.14 60.23
C THR A 574 21.34 -18.58 59.84
N GLY A 575 20.92 -18.95 58.62
CA GLY A 575 21.86 -19.35 57.57
C GLY A 575 22.58 -20.69 57.72
N TYR A 576 21.87 -21.81 57.49
CA TYR A 576 22.42 -23.04 56.90
C TYR A 576 21.27 -23.83 56.23
N TYR A 577 21.48 -24.30 54.99
CA TYR A 577 20.53 -25.12 54.24
C TYR A 577 20.53 -26.56 54.79
N GLY A 578 19.53 -26.92 55.59
CA GLY A 578 19.34 -28.27 56.11
C GLY A 578 18.19 -28.35 57.11
N VAL A 579 17.60 -29.53 57.27
CA VAL A 579 16.50 -29.76 58.23
C VAL A 579 17.04 -29.52 59.65
N SER A 580 16.70 -28.38 60.26
CA SER A 580 17.08 -28.06 61.63
C SER A 580 16.31 -28.94 62.61
N GLY A 581 17.03 -29.71 63.43
CA GLY A 581 16.43 -30.56 64.46
C GLY A 581 15.71 -29.71 65.52
N ARG A 582 14.58 -30.20 66.04
CA ARG A 582 13.82 -29.49 67.07
C ARG A 582 14.62 -29.46 68.39
N GLN A 583 14.80 -28.28 68.99
CA GLN A 583 15.37 -28.15 70.34
C GLN A 583 14.37 -28.56 71.42
N HIS A 584 14.85 -29.18 72.50
CA HIS A 584 14.03 -29.59 73.64
C HIS A 584 14.85 -29.63 74.95
N SER A 585 14.16 -29.71 76.09
CA SER A 585 14.77 -29.73 77.43
C SER A 585 14.63 -31.06 78.18
N ASP A 586 13.81 -32.00 77.70
CA ASP A 586 13.66 -33.35 78.26
C ASP A 586 13.42 -34.37 77.15
N TRP A 587 14.29 -35.37 77.05
CA TRP A 587 14.17 -36.42 76.03
C TRP A 587 12.89 -37.26 76.18
N ASN A 588 12.26 -37.35 77.36
CA ASN A 588 11.01 -38.09 77.51
C ASN A 588 9.82 -37.44 76.79
N THR A 589 9.90 -36.13 76.50
CA THR A 589 8.85 -35.38 75.79
C THR A 589 8.96 -35.47 74.26
N CYS A 590 10.09 -35.97 73.74
CA CYS A 590 10.33 -36.12 72.32
C CYS A 590 9.62 -37.37 71.78
N VAL A 591 8.28 -37.29 71.66
CA VAL A 591 7.39 -38.38 71.25
C VAL A 591 6.77 -38.18 69.87
N THR A 592 7.27 -37.24 69.07
CA THR A 592 6.85 -37.04 67.67
C THR A 592 7.97 -37.37 66.70
N GLN A 593 7.59 -37.90 65.53
CA GLN A 593 8.52 -38.33 64.48
C GLN A 593 9.44 -37.17 64.07
N GLY A 594 10.74 -37.44 63.99
CA GLY A 594 11.72 -36.50 63.41
C GLY A 594 13.07 -36.47 64.12
N ILE A 595 13.88 -35.50 63.73
CA ILE A 595 15.21 -35.25 64.27
C ILE A 595 15.13 -34.14 65.33
N TRP A 596 15.81 -34.37 66.44
CA TRP A 596 15.83 -33.55 67.65
C TRP A 596 17.27 -33.29 68.07
N MET A 597 17.51 -32.18 68.75
CA MET A 597 18.83 -31.87 69.27
C MET A 597 18.72 -31.15 70.62
N ALA A 598 19.53 -31.53 71.60
CA ALA A 598 19.54 -30.86 72.89
C ALA A 598 20.89 -30.97 73.59
N VAL A 599 21.15 -30.02 74.48
CA VAL A 599 22.27 -30.02 75.42
C VAL A 599 21.74 -29.97 76.83
N GLY A 600 22.29 -30.78 77.73
CA GLY A 600 21.90 -30.81 79.14
C GLY A 600 20.42 -31.06 79.40
N ALA A 601 19.71 -31.68 78.44
CA ALA A 601 18.31 -32.05 78.61
C ALA A 601 18.18 -33.13 79.70
N THR A 602 17.07 -33.14 80.42
CA THR A 602 16.79 -34.23 81.36
C THR A 602 16.52 -35.54 80.59
N ASN A 603 16.81 -36.68 81.21
CA ASN A 603 16.65 -38.02 80.62
C ASN A 603 17.50 -38.29 79.37
N SER A 604 18.53 -37.49 79.11
CA SER A 604 19.63 -37.85 78.21
C SER A 604 20.53 -38.92 78.85
N PRO A 605 21.35 -39.64 78.06
CA PRO A 605 22.34 -40.57 78.60
C PRO A 605 23.37 -39.88 79.53
N ASP A 606 23.74 -38.63 79.25
CA ASP A 606 24.42 -37.72 80.17
C ASP A 606 23.79 -36.32 80.11
N ASN A 607 23.79 -35.59 81.22
CA ASN A 607 23.12 -34.28 81.34
C ASN A 607 24.07 -33.09 81.11
N SER A 608 25.22 -33.29 80.46
CA SER A 608 26.23 -32.23 80.26
C SER A 608 26.66 -32.03 78.81
N ASP A 609 26.41 -32.97 77.90
CA ASP A 609 26.84 -32.86 76.49
C ASP A 609 25.71 -32.59 75.49
N TRP A 610 26.10 -32.31 74.24
CA TRP A 610 25.24 -32.15 73.08
C TRP A 610 24.87 -33.51 72.46
N TRP A 611 23.57 -33.69 72.24
CA TRP A 611 23.00 -34.92 71.70
C TRP A 611 22.17 -34.62 70.47
N LEU A 612 22.46 -35.31 69.37
CA LEU A 612 21.59 -35.37 68.19
C LEU A 612 20.76 -36.65 68.28
N GLY A 613 19.44 -36.52 68.27
CA GLY A 613 18.52 -37.63 68.44
C GLY A 613 17.58 -37.82 67.26
N HIS A 614 17.38 -39.06 66.86
CA HIS A 614 16.30 -39.46 65.98
C HIS A 614 15.21 -40.14 66.79
N VAL A 615 13.97 -39.65 66.63
CA VAL A 615 12.78 -40.22 67.25
C VAL A 615 11.95 -40.91 66.18
N THR A 616 11.82 -42.23 66.30
CA THR A 616 10.94 -43.05 65.48
C THR A 616 9.71 -43.42 66.30
N VAL A 617 8.56 -42.92 65.88
CA VAL A 617 7.26 -43.21 66.49
C VAL A 617 6.59 -44.28 65.66
N HIS A 618 6.39 -45.47 66.22
CA HIS A 618 5.58 -46.49 65.57
C HIS A 618 4.09 -46.28 65.89
N ASN A 619 3.77 -45.99 67.15
CA ASN A 619 2.43 -45.63 67.63
C ASN A 619 2.52 -44.91 69.00
N GLY A 620 1.39 -44.65 69.66
CA GLY A 620 1.33 -43.92 70.93
C GLY A 620 2.07 -44.58 72.11
N ASP A 621 2.27 -45.90 72.06
CA ASP A 621 2.87 -46.69 73.14
C ASP A 621 4.28 -47.18 72.84
N TRP A 622 4.70 -47.12 71.57
CA TRP A 622 6.03 -47.52 71.10
C TRP A 622 6.74 -46.38 70.38
N VAL A 623 7.74 -45.80 71.07
CA VAL A 623 8.61 -44.76 70.55
C VAL A 623 10.06 -45.18 70.78
N GLN A 624 10.85 -45.22 69.71
CA GLN A 624 12.29 -45.45 69.79
C GLN A 624 13.02 -44.12 69.70
N GLN A 625 14.01 -43.95 70.58
CA GLN A 625 14.94 -42.84 70.54
C GLN A 625 16.35 -43.36 70.36
N GLU A 626 17.04 -42.82 69.38
CA GLU A 626 18.44 -43.08 69.12
C GLU A 626 19.18 -41.75 69.16
N VAL A 627 20.09 -41.60 70.13
CA VAL A 627 20.81 -40.36 70.37
C VAL A 627 22.31 -40.60 70.22
N ILE A 628 22.98 -39.67 69.54
CA ILE A 628 24.42 -39.71 69.29
C ILE A 628 25.03 -38.46 69.91
N ASN A 629 26.00 -38.66 70.80
CA ASN A 629 26.88 -37.60 71.26
C ASN A 629 27.98 -37.46 70.21
N PHE A 630 27.78 -36.49 69.32
CA PHE A 630 28.73 -36.17 68.25
C PHE A 630 29.87 -35.27 68.75
N THR A 631 29.83 -34.84 70.01
CA THR A 631 30.88 -34.04 70.64
C THR A 631 31.93 -34.89 71.38
N SER A 632 31.64 -36.16 71.70
CA SER A 632 32.60 -37.07 72.35
C SER A 632 33.49 -37.78 71.33
N ASN A 633 34.72 -38.16 71.72
CA ASN A 633 35.63 -38.96 70.89
C ASN A 633 36.11 -40.23 71.64
N PRO A 634 35.74 -41.45 71.20
CA PRO A 634 34.83 -41.71 70.09
C PRO A 634 33.38 -41.27 70.37
N PRO A 635 32.57 -41.00 69.33
CA PRO A 635 31.15 -40.67 69.49
C PRO A 635 30.44 -41.78 70.23
N LYS A 636 29.66 -41.43 71.26
CA LYS A 636 28.85 -42.41 71.99
C LYS A 636 27.45 -42.41 71.42
N GLN A 637 26.97 -43.58 71.03
CA GLN A 637 25.61 -43.78 70.55
C GLN A 637 24.81 -44.54 71.59
N PHE A 638 23.61 -44.04 71.87
CA PHE A 638 22.67 -44.67 72.79
C PHE A 638 21.33 -44.87 72.12
N ARG A 639 20.67 -45.98 72.50
CA ARG A 639 19.30 -46.25 72.11
C ARG A 639 18.47 -46.56 73.34
N ARG A 640 17.24 -46.07 73.33
CA ARG A 640 16.19 -46.51 74.25
C ARG A 640 14.85 -46.59 73.53
N GLN A 641 13.91 -47.26 74.18
CA GLN A 641 12.55 -47.39 73.68
C GLN A 641 11.57 -47.17 74.82
N ARG A 642 10.46 -46.49 74.51
CA ARG A 642 9.26 -46.48 75.33
C ARG A 642 8.40 -47.65 74.91
N GLN A 643 8.04 -48.52 75.84
CA GLN A 643 7.11 -49.63 75.60
C GLN A 643 6.05 -49.64 76.72
N GLY A 644 4.77 -49.71 76.37
CA GLY A 644 3.68 -49.74 77.34
C GLY A 644 3.58 -48.47 78.21
N GLY A 645 4.00 -47.33 77.67
CA GLY A 645 3.93 -46.02 78.33
C GLY A 645 5.16 -45.62 79.15
N SER A 646 6.08 -46.54 79.44
CA SER A 646 7.29 -46.29 80.24
C SER A 646 8.57 -46.32 79.40
N TRP A 647 9.52 -45.43 79.69
CA TRP A 647 10.83 -45.40 79.02
C TRP A 647 11.77 -46.45 79.60
N GLY A 648 12.36 -47.27 78.74
CA GLY A 648 13.50 -48.12 79.09
C GLY A 648 14.78 -47.31 79.33
N ALA A 649 15.77 -47.94 79.95
CA ALA A 649 17.09 -47.32 80.17
C ALA A 649 17.80 -47.02 78.83
N CYS A 650 18.61 -45.96 78.81
CA CYS A 650 19.52 -45.70 77.70
C CYS A 650 20.59 -46.79 77.64
N GLN A 651 20.63 -47.55 76.55
CA GLN A 651 21.64 -48.57 76.31
C GLN A 651 22.69 -48.03 75.35
N GLN A 652 23.97 -48.11 75.73
CA GLN A 652 25.07 -47.73 74.84
C GLN A 652 25.19 -48.78 73.74
N CYS A 653 25.14 -48.34 72.49
CA CYS A 653 25.40 -49.20 71.33
C CYS A 653 26.92 -49.41 71.23
N GLY A 654 27.40 -50.65 71.43
CA GLY A 654 28.82 -50.97 71.44
C GLY A 654 29.51 -50.72 70.09
N MET A 655 30.75 -50.21 70.12
CA MET A 655 31.61 -50.02 68.95
C MET A 655 32.78 -51.00 69.05
N VAL A 656 32.90 -51.95 68.12
CA VAL A 656 34.02 -52.91 68.10
C VAL A 656 35.28 -52.19 67.62
N ILE A 657 36.29 -52.06 68.49
CA ILE A 657 37.60 -51.51 68.13
C ILE A 657 38.58 -52.67 67.95
N VAL A 658 39.06 -52.89 66.73
CA VAL A 658 40.15 -53.84 66.45
C VAL A 658 41.47 -53.06 66.46
N SER A 659 42.31 -53.26 67.47
CA SER A 659 43.65 -52.67 67.58
C SER A 659 44.71 -53.67 67.10
N THR A 660 45.70 -53.20 66.33
CA THR A 660 46.79 -54.01 65.75
C THR A 660 48.05 -54.08 66.63
N THR A 661 47.97 -53.71 67.91
CA THR A 661 49.12 -53.70 68.82
C THR A 661 48.84 -54.62 69.99
N ASP A 662 49.52 -55.78 70.00
CA ASP A 662 49.47 -56.81 71.02
C ASP A 662 50.01 -56.27 72.37
N PRO A 663 49.20 -56.18 73.43
CA PRO A 663 49.67 -55.73 74.73
C PRO A 663 50.39 -56.82 75.56
N GLY A 664 50.58 -58.03 75.03
CA GLY A 664 51.00 -59.18 75.84
C GLY A 664 51.96 -60.20 75.22
N GLY A 665 52.62 -59.94 74.10
CA GLY A 665 53.75 -60.77 73.63
C GLY A 665 53.37 -62.15 73.09
N ALA A 666 53.04 -62.20 71.80
CA ALA A 666 53.16 -63.35 70.90
C ALA A 666 52.57 -64.70 71.38
N ASP A 667 51.27 -64.69 71.68
CA ASP A 667 50.47 -65.89 71.97
C ASP A 667 49.32 -66.14 70.97
N GLY A 668 49.14 -65.27 69.96
CA GLY A 668 48.28 -65.55 68.80
C GLY A 668 46.77 -65.54 69.08
N VAL A 669 46.32 -64.78 70.08
CA VAL A 669 44.90 -64.67 70.47
C VAL A 669 44.34 -63.28 70.14
N LEU A 670 43.14 -63.25 69.55
CA LEU A 670 42.35 -62.04 69.30
C LEU A 670 41.69 -61.57 70.61
N TRP A 671 42.07 -60.40 71.10
CA TRP A 671 41.46 -59.79 72.29
C TRP A 671 40.28 -58.90 71.90
N ILE A 672 39.07 -59.31 72.27
CA ILE A 672 37.87 -58.46 72.28
C ILE A 672 37.74 -57.94 73.72
N GLN A 673 37.92 -56.64 73.96
CA GLN A 673 37.54 -56.08 75.26
C GLN A 673 36.00 -56.01 75.36
N PRO A 674 35.40 -56.50 76.46
CA PRO A 674 33.96 -56.49 76.66
C PRO A 674 33.37 -55.09 76.74
#